data_AF-A0A1V1PBV2-F1
#
_entry.id   AF-A0A1V1PBV2-F1
#
_cell.length_a   1.000
_cell.length_b   1.000
_cell.length_c   1.000
_cell.angle_alpha   90.00
_cell.angle_beta   90.00
_cell.angle_gamma   90.00
#
_symmetry.space_group_name_H-M   'P 1'
#
loop_
_entity.id
_entity.type
_entity.pdbx_description
1 polymer ?
#
loop_
_entity_poly.entity_id
_entity_poly.type
_entity_poly.pdbx_seq_one_letter_code
_entity_poly.pdbx_strand_id
1 'polypeptide(L)'
;MTNQLRLYIAALVILAIHSLYACEFLPASSEGRQKSAETNTNDIVIGVVGSSDTQNFFIPGVKLAIKEINQNGGIFNREIAPLFYDEKGNLKLALRISEKLSRNQNVIAVIGHNFSRTAIPASIVYEDAGILLISSGATHLSFTQYGDKYTFRNVPSDDCSAKEIVSHLKKNNLLQVVSLFDSQSYKKGLADLFHEKAIEQNLTIVAQKAYFPWQKNFREVLSDIQKNYQFDVIFIAGQFPTAGEIIKQARLVGIHQPFISDFTLDSPELLNIAGKDAENTIIATVFDPESPQKETSDFKERFVQEYGVEPDIWSALGYDAMRLLEQAMRKSHSTSPITISSTLRFFENWQGVTGACSFLADGGITGKSYFFKQVKNEEFVFIDRNMSSDDLLSGQIKEFTLRLPTNRKIQSLDPAMLIDMNAIEMSEQLFISLTDLDPETYESVPEFASDWKVSNDGKTYTFRLRKDVRWTDNQPVTAHDVEWAIKRNIQPQQHCPSVSSLFIIKNARDIYQNNIKEIDQLAVNAIGDYTLEFQLEYPAAYFPAMTSMGVYKPLPRHVIEKHKSDWTNLECFQNNGSYKIARWEKGVKIVLQKNEMYFDATNVNIPIVAYFHIPSSKVALAMFQNQDLDILGDAFSPIPSDEIHRISTTQQDSEMYYQEPFFCTKAYAFNTRRKPVDKPEVRQAISMAVNRQLMVKCVTRGGQEVATTYTRPPIFGAVPPEEKIGIAFDPNAARQLLKKAGYANGRHLPVLRLAYLKSDFNENIAKAVQSFLRQYLDVSLKIVAVDLRGIIDANSGPSQYHLFQSGWCADYPDANNWLNERFHPKESINPMGWDNSEFATLMDIAKRHTNPDIRKQLYRRAEEILCEEACVVMPLYFQTAHYLVNPRVKGWYHMAMGGQHIRNWYLEK
;
A
#
# COMPACT_ATOMS: atom_id res chain seq x y z
N MET A 1 -53.37 44.12 13.98
CA MET A 1 -52.09 43.40 13.79
C MET A 1 -51.10 44.35 13.13
N THR A 2 -49.99 44.62 13.81
CA THR A 2 -48.96 45.61 13.45
C THR A 2 -48.16 45.21 12.20
N ASN A 3 -47.60 46.20 11.50
CA ASN A 3 -46.86 46.00 10.24
C ASN A 3 -45.67 45.03 10.35
N GLN A 4 -45.07 44.88 11.53
CA GLN A 4 -44.04 43.86 11.79
C GLN A 4 -44.58 42.42 11.69
N LEU A 5 -45.82 42.17 12.10
CA LEU A 5 -46.43 40.84 12.03
C LEU A 5 -46.78 40.44 10.59
N ARG A 6 -47.10 41.42 9.73
CA ARG A 6 -47.28 41.18 8.28
C ARG A 6 -45.96 40.90 7.57
N LEU A 7 -44.86 41.55 7.96
CA LEU A 7 -43.52 41.27 7.44
C LEU A 7 -43.00 39.90 7.88
N TYR A 8 -43.27 39.49 9.13
CA TYR A 8 -42.92 38.14 9.61
C TYR A 8 -43.76 37.05 8.94
N ILE A 9 -45.07 37.27 8.73
CA ILE A 9 -45.92 36.31 8.03
C ILE A 9 -45.56 36.25 6.55
N ALA A 10 -45.24 37.37 5.89
CA ALA A 10 -44.77 37.36 4.50
C ALA A 10 -43.40 36.67 4.35
N ALA A 11 -42.46 36.88 5.28
CA ALA A 11 -41.18 36.19 5.29
C ALA A 11 -41.33 34.68 5.57
N LEU A 12 -42.24 34.28 6.47
CA LEU A 12 -42.54 32.88 6.74
C LEU A 12 -43.27 32.21 5.58
N VAL A 13 -44.14 32.91 4.85
CA VAL A 13 -44.80 32.39 3.65
C VAL A 13 -43.83 32.31 2.47
N ILE A 14 -42.88 33.24 2.32
CA ILE A 14 -41.83 33.15 1.30
C ILE A 14 -40.84 32.02 1.63
N LEU A 15 -40.47 31.80 2.90
CA LEU A 15 -39.69 30.64 3.33
C LEU A 15 -40.46 29.32 3.18
N ALA A 16 -41.76 29.30 3.49
CA ALA A 16 -42.61 28.11 3.33
C ALA A 16 -42.82 27.75 1.85
N ILE A 17 -42.97 28.74 0.97
CA ILE A 17 -43.06 28.53 -0.48
C ILE A 17 -41.70 28.10 -1.06
N HIS A 18 -40.57 28.57 -0.53
CA HIS A 18 -39.25 28.04 -0.91
C HIS A 18 -38.98 26.62 -0.37
N SER A 19 -39.58 26.22 0.76
CA SER A 19 -39.49 24.83 1.25
C SER A 19 -40.46 23.86 0.58
N LEU A 20 -41.53 24.35 -0.03
CA LEU A 20 -42.55 23.50 -0.71
C LEU A 20 -42.30 23.32 -2.22
N TYR A 21 -41.40 24.08 -2.83
CA TYR A 21 -40.92 23.84 -4.21
C TYR A 21 -39.51 23.23 -4.30
N ALA A 22 -38.82 23.04 -3.16
CA ALA A 22 -37.47 22.45 -3.13
C ALA A 22 -37.43 20.92 -3.02
N CYS A 23 -38.59 20.24 -2.97
CA CYS A 23 -38.66 18.81 -2.69
C CYS A 23 -38.90 17.89 -3.91
N GLU A 24 -38.79 18.40 -5.14
CA GLU A 24 -39.01 17.58 -6.35
C GLU A 24 -37.85 17.54 -7.37
N PHE A 25 -36.68 18.10 -7.05
CA PHE A 25 -35.57 18.20 -8.03
C PHE A 25 -34.17 17.82 -7.51
N LEU A 26 -34.07 17.09 -6.40
CA LEU A 26 -32.77 16.65 -5.88
C LEU A 26 -32.45 15.21 -6.30
N PRO A 27 -31.21 14.90 -6.72
CA PRO A 27 -30.77 13.53 -6.98
C PRO A 27 -30.92 12.67 -5.71
N ALA A 28 -31.18 11.36 -5.88
CA ALA A 28 -31.31 10.46 -4.74
C ALA A 28 -29.96 10.38 -4.00
N SER A 29 -29.98 10.50 -2.67
CA SER A 29 -28.76 10.46 -1.86
C SER A 29 -28.07 9.09 -1.97
N SER A 30 -26.74 9.09 -1.97
CA SER A 30 -25.91 7.88 -1.97
C SER A 30 -26.30 6.91 -0.82
N GLU A 31 -26.56 7.44 0.38
CA GLU A 31 -27.03 6.65 1.54
C GLU A 31 -28.42 6.04 1.32
N GLY A 32 -29.34 6.80 0.72
CA GLY A 32 -30.66 6.29 0.36
C GLY A 32 -30.57 5.16 -0.67
N ARG A 33 -29.72 5.31 -1.70
CA ARG A 33 -29.50 4.27 -2.71
C ARG A 33 -28.89 3.02 -2.11
N GLN A 34 -27.90 3.17 -1.22
CA GLN A 34 -27.29 2.08 -0.49
C GLN A 34 -28.34 1.26 0.26
N LYS A 35 -29.19 1.94 1.03
CA LYS A 35 -30.26 1.29 1.80
C LYS A 35 -31.29 0.60 0.89
N SER A 36 -31.65 1.21 -0.24
CA SER A 36 -32.54 0.57 -1.22
C SER A 36 -31.89 -0.69 -1.80
N ALA A 37 -30.61 -0.62 -2.20
CA ALA A 37 -29.88 -1.75 -2.76
C ALA A 37 -29.72 -2.93 -1.78
N GLU A 38 -29.69 -2.67 -0.47
CA GLU A 38 -29.59 -3.71 0.58
C GLU A 38 -30.94 -4.33 0.95
N THR A 39 -32.03 -3.59 0.83
CA THR A 39 -33.36 -4.00 1.32
C THR A 39 -34.33 -4.41 0.21
N ASN A 40 -34.08 -3.98 -1.02
CA ASN A 40 -34.97 -4.21 -2.15
C ASN A 40 -34.80 -5.63 -2.71
N THR A 41 -35.90 -6.37 -2.77
CA THR A 41 -35.97 -7.74 -3.33
C THR A 41 -36.44 -7.78 -4.78
N ASN A 42 -36.82 -6.65 -5.38
CA ASN A 42 -37.24 -6.57 -6.78
C ASN A 42 -36.04 -6.70 -7.73
N ASP A 43 -36.28 -6.78 -9.03
CA ASP A 43 -35.25 -6.86 -10.07
C ASP A 43 -34.15 -5.80 -9.92
N ILE A 44 -32.95 -6.17 -10.37
CA ILE A 44 -31.74 -5.36 -10.29
C ILE A 44 -31.72 -4.37 -11.44
N VAL A 45 -31.93 -3.09 -11.14
CA VAL A 45 -32.01 -2.05 -12.17
C VAL A 45 -30.63 -1.47 -12.47
N ILE A 46 -30.25 -1.47 -13.75
CA ILE A 46 -29.01 -0.86 -14.23
C ILE A 46 -29.29 0.09 -15.40
N GLY A 47 -28.47 1.13 -15.56
CA GLY A 47 -28.45 1.95 -16.78
C GLY A 47 -27.52 1.35 -17.83
N VAL A 48 -27.91 1.39 -19.09
CA VAL A 48 -27.02 1.06 -20.22
C VAL A 48 -27.05 2.24 -21.18
N VAL A 49 -25.92 2.94 -21.31
CA VAL A 49 -25.81 4.15 -22.12
C VAL A 49 -24.85 3.93 -23.28
N GLY A 50 -25.41 3.72 -24.48
CA GLY A 50 -24.66 3.61 -25.72
C GLY A 50 -24.78 4.87 -26.58
N SER A 51 -24.23 4.82 -27.79
CA SER A 51 -24.35 5.91 -28.75
C SER A 51 -24.63 5.40 -30.16
N SER A 52 -25.68 5.92 -30.79
CA SER A 52 -25.98 5.68 -32.21
C SER A 52 -25.14 6.49 -33.20
N ASP A 53 -24.23 7.34 -32.70
CA ASP A 53 -23.29 8.13 -33.52
C ASP A 53 -22.18 7.26 -34.13
N THR A 54 -22.00 6.04 -33.61
CA THR A 54 -21.02 5.04 -34.07
C THR A 54 -21.73 3.75 -34.46
N GLN A 55 -21.33 3.13 -35.58
CA GLN A 55 -21.83 1.81 -35.95
C GLN A 55 -20.95 0.72 -35.31
N ASN A 56 -21.30 0.30 -34.09
CA ASN A 56 -20.63 -0.79 -33.37
C ASN A 56 -21.63 -1.70 -32.63
N PHE A 57 -21.15 -2.83 -32.12
CA PHE A 57 -21.98 -3.84 -31.47
C PHE A 57 -21.96 -3.81 -29.92
N PHE A 58 -21.64 -2.67 -29.30
CA PHE A 58 -21.64 -2.52 -27.83
C PHE A 58 -22.97 -2.93 -27.17
N ILE A 59 -24.09 -2.35 -27.64
CA ILE A 59 -25.42 -2.64 -27.08
C ILE A 59 -25.83 -4.11 -27.28
N PRO A 60 -25.64 -4.73 -28.47
CA PRO A 60 -25.78 -6.17 -28.64
C PRO A 60 -24.99 -7.00 -27.62
N GLY A 61 -23.72 -6.66 -27.37
CA GLY A 61 -22.89 -7.36 -26.38
C GLY A 61 -23.47 -7.33 -24.96
N VAL A 62 -23.87 -6.13 -24.49
CA VAL A 62 -24.53 -5.97 -23.18
C VAL A 62 -25.84 -6.76 -23.12
N LYS A 63 -26.65 -6.72 -24.17
CA LYS A 63 -27.93 -7.45 -24.24
C LYS A 63 -27.75 -8.96 -24.15
N LEU A 64 -26.75 -9.51 -24.84
CA LEU A 64 -26.45 -10.93 -24.78
C LEU A 64 -26.06 -11.37 -23.37
N ALA A 65 -25.18 -10.61 -22.70
CA ALA A 65 -24.80 -10.90 -21.31
C ALA A 65 -26.02 -10.88 -20.37
N ILE A 66 -26.88 -9.86 -20.46
CA ILE A 66 -28.10 -9.75 -19.64
C ILE A 66 -29.05 -10.92 -19.90
N LYS A 67 -29.27 -11.28 -21.18
CA LYS A 67 -30.13 -12.39 -21.58
C LYS A 67 -29.65 -13.69 -20.93
N GLU A 68 -28.35 -13.97 -21.01
CA GLU A 68 -27.75 -15.17 -20.43
C GLU A 68 -27.82 -15.18 -18.89
N ILE A 69 -27.61 -14.04 -18.23
CA ILE A 69 -27.75 -13.92 -16.77
C ILE A 69 -29.18 -14.22 -16.33
N ASN A 70 -30.18 -13.62 -16.97
CA ASN A 70 -31.58 -13.79 -16.59
C ASN A 70 -32.08 -15.21 -16.90
N GLN A 71 -31.68 -15.81 -18.04
CA GLN A 71 -31.99 -17.20 -18.37
C GLN A 71 -31.41 -18.20 -17.37
N ASN A 72 -30.29 -17.85 -16.71
CA ASN A 72 -29.67 -18.65 -15.65
C ASN A 72 -30.20 -18.32 -14.24
N GLY A 73 -31.42 -17.77 -14.13
CA GLY A 73 -32.08 -17.47 -12.85
C GLY A 73 -31.67 -16.13 -12.22
N GLY A 74 -30.96 -15.27 -12.95
CA GLY A 74 -30.57 -13.94 -12.48
C GLY A 74 -29.47 -13.95 -11.41
N ILE A 75 -29.40 -12.87 -10.64
CA ILE A 75 -28.46 -12.74 -9.51
C ILE A 75 -29.28 -12.71 -8.23
N PHE A 76 -29.02 -13.67 -7.33
CA PHE A 76 -29.81 -13.85 -6.10
C PHE A 76 -31.32 -14.05 -6.38
N ASN A 77 -31.66 -14.78 -7.45
CA ASN A 77 -33.03 -14.99 -7.94
C ASN A 77 -33.76 -13.70 -8.36
N ARG A 78 -33.01 -12.66 -8.74
CA ARG A 78 -33.53 -11.38 -9.24
C ARG A 78 -33.04 -11.17 -10.67
N GLU A 79 -33.93 -10.78 -11.58
CA GLU A 79 -33.53 -10.50 -12.96
C GLU A 79 -32.79 -9.16 -13.04
N ILE A 80 -31.91 -9.01 -14.03
CA ILE A 80 -31.35 -7.72 -14.42
C ILE A 80 -32.38 -6.99 -15.30
N ALA A 81 -32.79 -5.80 -14.87
CA ALA A 81 -33.72 -4.91 -15.56
C ALA A 81 -32.98 -3.69 -16.13
N PRO A 82 -32.53 -3.72 -17.40
CA PRO A 82 -31.76 -2.63 -17.99
C PRO A 82 -32.62 -1.45 -18.44
N LEU A 83 -32.13 -0.23 -18.21
CA LEU A 83 -32.64 1.01 -18.77
C LEU A 83 -31.71 1.50 -19.89
N PHE A 84 -32.11 1.26 -21.14
CA PHE A 84 -31.32 1.67 -22.31
C PHE A 84 -31.50 3.15 -22.65
N TYR A 85 -30.38 3.84 -22.88
CA TYR A 85 -30.33 5.21 -23.36
C TYR A 85 -29.31 5.35 -24.49
N ASP A 86 -29.59 6.31 -25.38
CA ASP A 86 -28.71 6.70 -26.49
C ASP A 86 -28.28 8.16 -26.30
N GLU A 87 -26.97 8.37 -26.11
CA GLU A 87 -26.40 9.70 -25.90
C GLU A 87 -25.99 10.42 -27.20
N LYS A 88 -26.00 9.74 -28.35
CA LYS A 88 -25.64 10.30 -29.67
C LYS A 88 -24.31 11.10 -29.67
N GLY A 89 -23.33 10.65 -28.88
CA GLY A 89 -22.05 11.31 -28.70
C GLY A 89 -22.12 12.72 -28.09
N ASN A 90 -23.29 13.16 -27.62
CA ASN A 90 -23.55 14.55 -27.27
C ASN A 90 -23.48 14.78 -25.75
N LEU A 91 -22.56 15.64 -25.31
CA LEU A 91 -22.35 15.94 -23.88
C LEU A 91 -23.62 16.44 -23.16
N LYS A 92 -24.42 17.32 -23.78
CA LYS A 92 -25.65 17.83 -23.12
C LYS A 92 -26.67 16.74 -22.91
N LEU A 93 -26.77 15.80 -23.86
CA LEU A 93 -27.67 14.66 -23.74
C LEU A 93 -27.16 13.64 -22.71
N ALA A 94 -25.85 13.36 -22.71
CA ALA A 94 -25.20 12.50 -21.72
C ALA A 94 -25.45 12.98 -20.28
N LEU A 95 -25.28 14.28 -20.01
CA LEU A 95 -25.56 14.87 -18.70
C LEU A 95 -27.04 14.72 -18.31
N ARG A 96 -27.98 15.00 -19.22
CA ARG A 96 -29.43 14.80 -18.96
C ARG A 96 -29.77 13.34 -18.66
N ILE A 97 -29.14 12.39 -19.34
CA ILE A 97 -29.30 10.96 -19.08
C ILE A 97 -28.75 10.61 -17.69
N SER A 98 -27.54 11.10 -17.35
CA SER A 98 -26.93 10.87 -16.04
C SER A 98 -27.77 11.42 -14.88
N GLU A 99 -28.31 12.64 -15.03
CA GLU A 99 -29.24 13.23 -14.08
C GLU A 99 -30.51 12.37 -13.95
N LYS A 100 -31.07 11.91 -15.06
CA LYS A 100 -32.28 11.07 -15.04
C LYS A 100 -32.04 9.74 -14.32
N LEU A 101 -30.91 9.09 -14.58
CA LEU A 101 -30.52 7.85 -13.90
C LEU A 101 -30.22 8.09 -12.42
N SER A 102 -29.56 9.20 -12.06
CA SER A 102 -29.26 9.58 -10.67
C SER A 102 -30.52 9.80 -9.81
N ARG A 103 -31.63 10.26 -10.40
CA ARG A 103 -32.91 10.44 -9.70
C ARG A 103 -33.64 9.12 -9.41
N ASN A 104 -33.35 8.06 -10.17
CA ASN A 104 -33.93 6.75 -9.91
C ASN A 104 -33.11 6.01 -8.85
N GLN A 105 -33.57 5.98 -7.60
CA GLN A 105 -32.89 5.36 -6.45
C GLN A 105 -32.65 3.85 -6.60
N ASN A 106 -33.31 3.17 -7.54
CA ASN A 106 -33.12 1.74 -7.79
C ASN A 106 -31.98 1.42 -8.76
N VAL A 107 -31.48 2.42 -9.52
CA VAL A 107 -30.35 2.22 -10.44
C VAL A 107 -29.07 2.05 -9.63
N ILE A 108 -28.47 0.87 -9.62
CA ILE A 108 -27.27 0.62 -8.82
C ILE A 108 -25.96 0.78 -9.60
N ALA A 109 -26.03 0.62 -10.92
CA ALA A 109 -24.89 0.72 -11.81
C ALA A 109 -25.28 1.24 -13.18
N VAL A 110 -24.30 1.77 -13.90
CA VAL A 110 -24.39 2.21 -15.29
C VAL A 110 -23.24 1.58 -16.07
N ILE A 111 -23.57 0.93 -17.18
CA ILE A 111 -22.60 0.43 -18.16
C ILE A 111 -22.61 1.39 -19.36
N GLY A 112 -21.44 1.91 -19.70
CA GLY A 112 -21.25 2.80 -20.84
C GLY A 112 -20.94 4.25 -20.45
N HIS A 113 -21.51 5.16 -21.24
CA HIS A 113 -20.81 6.33 -21.77
C HIS A 113 -19.47 5.91 -22.39
N ASN A 114 -19.48 5.70 -23.71
CA ASN A 114 -18.36 5.10 -24.42
C ASN A 114 -17.36 6.12 -24.97
N PHE A 115 -17.52 7.40 -24.62
CA PHE A 115 -16.58 8.44 -24.99
C PHE A 115 -16.08 9.15 -23.74
N SER A 116 -14.77 9.36 -23.64
CA SER A 116 -14.17 10.15 -22.54
C SER A 116 -14.87 11.50 -22.35
N ARG A 117 -15.32 12.14 -23.45
CA ARG A 117 -16.01 13.44 -23.40
C ARG A 117 -17.38 13.42 -22.73
N THR A 118 -18.07 12.29 -22.75
CA THR A 118 -19.40 12.13 -22.13
C THR A 118 -19.28 11.43 -20.78
N ALA A 119 -18.38 10.45 -20.66
CA ALA A 119 -18.18 9.64 -19.48
C ALA A 119 -17.61 10.42 -18.30
N ILE A 120 -16.60 11.30 -18.51
CA ILE A 120 -15.99 12.06 -17.41
C ILE A 120 -17.01 12.99 -16.74
N PRO A 121 -17.81 13.81 -17.48
CA PRO A 121 -18.81 14.63 -16.82
C PRO A 121 -19.96 13.82 -16.20
N ALA A 122 -20.33 12.68 -16.80
CA ALA A 122 -21.35 11.80 -16.23
C ALA A 122 -20.88 11.07 -14.96
N SER A 123 -19.61 10.70 -14.86
CA SER A 123 -19.05 10.03 -13.68
C SER A 123 -19.16 10.90 -12.43
N ILE A 124 -18.99 12.22 -12.55
CA ILE A 124 -19.19 13.17 -11.44
C ILE A 124 -20.62 13.08 -10.90
N VAL A 125 -21.62 13.05 -11.79
CA VAL A 125 -23.03 12.93 -11.40
C VAL A 125 -23.32 11.59 -10.73
N TYR A 126 -22.71 10.51 -11.21
CA TYR A 126 -22.88 9.18 -10.64
C TYR A 126 -22.16 9.00 -9.30
N GLU A 127 -20.97 9.58 -9.14
CA GLU A 127 -20.19 9.57 -7.91
C GLU A 127 -20.98 10.22 -6.77
N ASP A 128 -21.55 11.41 -7.00
CA ASP A 128 -22.41 12.12 -6.04
C ASP A 128 -23.69 11.32 -5.70
N ALA A 129 -24.25 10.62 -6.69
CA ALA A 129 -25.46 9.83 -6.54
C ALA A 129 -25.21 8.42 -5.96
N GLY A 130 -23.95 7.99 -5.79
CA GLY A 130 -23.58 6.64 -5.36
C GLY A 130 -23.87 5.54 -6.38
N ILE A 131 -23.79 5.84 -7.69
CA ILE A 131 -24.02 4.89 -8.79
C ILE A 131 -22.67 4.41 -9.34
N LEU A 132 -22.50 3.09 -9.45
CA LEU A 132 -21.31 2.50 -10.05
C LEU A 132 -21.28 2.68 -11.56
N LEU A 133 -20.22 3.24 -12.13
CA LEU A 133 -20.02 3.40 -13.57
C LEU A 133 -18.91 2.47 -14.07
N ILE A 134 -19.21 1.62 -15.06
CA ILE A 134 -18.19 0.90 -15.86
C ILE A 134 -18.25 1.42 -17.29
N SER A 135 -17.23 2.16 -17.72
CA SER A 135 -17.11 2.61 -19.12
C SER A 135 -16.25 1.65 -19.95
N SER A 136 -16.71 1.36 -21.15
CA SER A 136 -16.02 0.53 -22.14
C SER A 136 -15.32 1.32 -23.25
N GLY A 137 -15.29 2.66 -23.16
CA GLY A 137 -14.64 3.50 -24.18
C GLY A 137 -14.03 4.80 -23.65
N ALA A 138 -14.11 5.08 -22.35
CA ALA A 138 -13.41 6.21 -21.73
C ALA A 138 -11.93 5.86 -21.47
N THR A 139 -11.07 6.19 -22.41
CA THR A 139 -9.61 5.89 -22.39
C THR A 139 -8.77 6.99 -21.76
N HIS A 140 -9.28 8.21 -21.67
CA HIS A 140 -8.52 9.35 -21.14
C HIS A 140 -8.11 9.11 -19.68
N LEU A 141 -6.89 9.50 -19.30
CA LEU A 141 -6.33 9.24 -17.97
C LEU A 141 -7.23 9.77 -16.85
N SER A 142 -7.72 11.00 -17.00
CA SER A 142 -8.54 11.68 -15.98
C SER A 142 -9.88 11.00 -15.65
N PHE A 143 -10.32 10.01 -16.42
CA PHE A 143 -11.56 9.28 -16.12
C PHE A 143 -11.49 8.48 -14.81
N THR A 144 -10.31 7.95 -14.44
CA THR A 144 -10.11 7.21 -13.17
C THR A 144 -9.11 7.89 -12.24
N GLN A 145 -8.35 8.87 -12.73
CA GLN A 145 -7.22 9.49 -12.02
C GLN A 145 -7.59 10.21 -10.71
N TYR A 146 -8.86 10.52 -10.47
CA TYR A 146 -9.31 11.18 -9.23
C TYR A 146 -9.59 10.24 -8.07
N GLY A 147 -9.46 8.91 -8.26
CA GLY A 147 -9.69 7.93 -7.20
C GLY A 147 -11.14 7.90 -6.72
N ASP A 148 -12.07 8.25 -7.62
CA ASP A 148 -13.51 8.22 -7.40
C ASP A 148 -13.94 6.84 -6.91
N LYS A 149 -14.90 6.79 -5.97
CA LYS A 149 -15.31 5.54 -5.35
C LYS A 149 -16.04 4.65 -6.35
N TYR A 150 -16.83 5.19 -7.26
CA TYR A 150 -17.77 4.42 -8.07
C TYR A 150 -17.39 4.32 -9.56
N THR A 151 -16.28 4.91 -9.98
CA THR A 151 -15.89 5.00 -11.40
C THR A 151 -14.86 3.94 -11.80
N PHE A 152 -15.16 3.21 -12.88
CA PHE A 152 -14.34 2.13 -13.42
C PHE A 152 -14.32 2.14 -14.95
N ARG A 153 -13.24 1.63 -15.55
CA ARG A 153 -13.18 1.28 -16.98
C ARG A 153 -12.83 -0.20 -17.16
N ASN A 154 -13.33 -0.86 -18.19
CA ASN A 154 -12.89 -2.22 -18.57
C ASN A 154 -12.06 -2.26 -19.86
N VAL A 155 -11.61 -1.09 -20.32
CA VAL A 155 -10.80 -0.89 -21.51
C VAL A 155 -9.47 -0.20 -21.12
N PRO A 156 -8.35 -0.47 -21.81
CA PRO A 156 -7.08 0.18 -21.47
C PRO A 156 -7.13 1.71 -21.58
N SER A 157 -6.19 2.37 -20.90
CA SER A 157 -6.05 3.82 -20.98
C SER A 157 -5.29 4.26 -22.25
N ASP A 158 -5.41 5.54 -22.59
CA ASP A 158 -4.63 6.16 -23.68
C ASP A 158 -3.11 5.95 -23.49
N ASP A 159 -2.61 5.94 -22.24
CA ASP A 159 -1.19 5.71 -21.94
C ASP A 159 -0.76 4.28 -22.28
N CYS A 160 -1.61 3.29 -21.97
CA CYS A 160 -1.37 1.91 -22.36
C CYS A 160 -1.33 1.77 -23.88
N SER A 161 -2.33 2.32 -24.58
CA SER A 161 -2.39 2.25 -26.05
C SER A 161 -1.22 2.96 -26.71
N ALA A 162 -0.83 4.15 -26.23
CA ALA A 162 0.32 4.88 -26.73
C ALA A 162 1.62 4.06 -26.60
N LYS A 163 1.85 3.45 -25.43
CA LYS A 163 3.03 2.61 -25.18
C LYS A 163 3.12 1.43 -26.13
N GLU A 164 2.02 0.70 -26.32
CA GLU A 164 2.01 -0.50 -27.18
C GLU A 164 2.15 -0.14 -28.66
N ILE A 165 1.50 0.93 -29.13
CA ILE A 165 1.65 1.41 -30.51
C ILE A 165 3.11 1.80 -30.78
N VAL A 166 3.74 2.59 -29.90
CA VAL A 166 5.14 2.98 -30.06
C VAL A 166 6.08 1.77 -30.04
N SER A 167 5.82 0.81 -29.16
CA SER A 167 6.61 -0.43 -29.06
C SER A 167 6.51 -1.25 -30.35
N HIS A 168 5.32 -1.35 -30.94
CA HIS A 168 5.11 -2.02 -32.22
C HIS A 168 5.83 -1.30 -33.37
N LEU A 169 5.74 0.03 -33.43
CA LEU A 169 6.44 0.82 -34.45
C LEU A 169 7.96 0.62 -34.38
N LYS A 170 8.52 0.66 -33.17
CA LYS A 170 9.95 0.40 -32.94
C LYS A 170 10.35 -1.00 -33.37
N LYS A 171 9.58 -2.03 -32.96
CA LYS A 171 9.83 -3.44 -33.30
C LYS A 171 9.87 -3.66 -34.82
N ASN A 172 9.06 -2.92 -35.57
CA ASN A 172 8.96 -3.01 -37.03
C ASN A 172 9.82 -1.98 -37.78
N ASN A 173 10.72 -1.29 -37.08
CA ASN A 173 11.62 -0.28 -37.66
C ASN A 173 10.88 0.84 -38.42
N LEU A 174 9.70 1.24 -37.93
CA LEU A 174 8.93 2.40 -38.40
C LEU A 174 9.22 3.57 -37.45
N LEU A 175 10.29 4.32 -37.73
CA LEU A 175 10.88 5.25 -36.76
C LEU A 175 10.53 6.72 -37.04
N GLN A 176 10.16 7.06 -38.27
CA GLN A 176 9.77 8.40 -38.68
C GLN A 176 8.24 8.49 -38.77
N VAL A 177 7.61 9.22 -37.84
CA VAL A 177 6.15 9.23 -37.68
C VAL A 177 5.56 10.60 -37.97
N VAL A 178 4.47 10.63 -38.73
CA VAL A 178 3.57 11.78 -38.78
C VAL A 178 2.42 11.55 -37.82
N SER A 179 2.13 12.51 -36.94
CA SER A 179 1.02 12.44 -35.99
C SER A 179 -0.12 13.36 -36.44
N LEU A 180 -1.29 12.75 -36.68
CA LEU A 180 -2.55 13.44 -36.95
C LEU A 180 -3.46 13.34 -35.74
N PHE A 181 -3.99 14.46 -35.27
CA PHE A 181 -4.83 14.48 -34.08
C PHE A 181 -5.99 15.46 -34.20
N ASP A 182 -7.09 15.14 -33.52
CA ASP A 182 -8.23 16.03 -33.39
C ASP A 182 -7.87 17.26 -32.55
N SER A 183 -8.04 18.46 -33.11
CA SER A 183 -7.88 19.77 -32.43
C SER A 183 -8.77 19.94 -31.20
N GLN A 184 -9.88 19.21 -31.10
CA GLN A 184 -10.77 19.19 -29.94
C GLN A 184 -10.44 18.08 -28.93
N SER A 185 -9.39 17.30 -29.16
CA SER A 185 -8.94 16.29 -28.20
C SER A 185 -8.53 16.93 -26.86
N TYR A 186 -8.69 16.15 -25.79
CA TYR A 186 -8.28 16.58 -24.45
C TYR A 186 -6.76 16.74 -24.37
N LYS A 187 -6.31 17.72 -23.58
CA LYS A 187 -4.89 17.80 -23.19
C LYS A 187 -4.50 16.54 -22.43
N LYS A 188 -3.38 15.91 -22.80
CA LYS A 188 -2.96 14.56 -22.37
C LYS A 188 -3.85 13.42 -22.90
N GLY A 189 -4.50 13.61 -24.04
CA GLY A 189 -5.13 12.52 -24.78
C GLY A 189 -4.11 11.62 -25.50
N LEU A 190 -4.60 10.61 -26.21
CA LEU A 190 -3.78 9.63 -26.93
C LEU A 190 -2.63 10.24 -27.77
N ALA A 191 -2.86 11.36 -28.47
CA ALA A 191 -1.82 11.99 -29.29
C ALA A 191 -0.64 12.54 -28.49
N ASP A 192 -0.94 13.20 -27.35
CA ASP A 192 0.09 13.76 -26.48
C ASP A 192 0.90 12.64 -25.84
N LEU A 193 0.21 11.61 -25.33
CA LEU A 193 0.85 10.44 -24.72
C LEU A 193 1.67 9.64 -25.73
N PHE A 194 1.17 9.48 -26.96
CA PHE A 194 1.93 8.87 -28.04
C PHE A 194 3.22 9.64 -28.31
N HIS A 195 3.17 10.98 -28.35
CA HIS A 195 4.35 11.82 -28.57
C HIS A 195 5.38 11.65 -27.42
N GLU A 196 4.92 11.67 -26.16
CA GLU A 196 5.77 11.42 -25.00
C GLU A 196 6.47 10.05 -25.12
N LYS A 197 5.72 8.99 -25.41
CA LYS A 197 6.26 7.62 -25.57
C LYS A 197 7.17 7.47 -26.77
N ALA A 198 6.86 8.14 -27.88
CA ALA A 198 7.71 8.13 -29.08
C ALA A 198 9.09 8.72 -28.77
N ILE A 199 9.15 9.84 -28.04
CA ILE A 199 10.40 10.46 -27.59
C ILE A 199 11.16 9.51 -26.65
N GLU A 200 10.49 8.94 -25.65
CA GLU A 200 11.09 7.98 -24.71
C GLU A 200 11.74 6.77 -25.41
N GLN A 201 11.16 6.33 -26.54
CA GLN A 201 11.61 5.13 -27.26
C GLN A 201 12.50 5.42 -28.48
N ASN A 202 12.91 6.68 -28.68
CA ASN A 202 13.73 7.17 -29.81
C ASN A 202 13.07 7.08 -31.19
N LEU A 203 11.74 7.28 -31.28
CA LEU A 203 11.05 7.55 -32.54
C LEU A 203 11.10 9.06 -32.84
N THR A 204 11.14 9.42 -34.12
CA THR A 204 11.13 10.82 -34.56
C THR A 204 9.74 11.20 -35.05
N ILE A 205 9.09 12.15 -34.37
CA ILE A 205 7.86 12.78 -34.88
C ILE A 205 8.27 13.85 -35.91
N VAL A 206 8.16 13.54 -37.20
CA VAL A 206 8.60 14.45 -38.28
C VAL A 206 7.59 15.57 -38.56
N ALA A 207 6.32 15.32 -38.26
CA ALA A 207 5.26 16.33 -38.34
C ALA A 207 4.13 16.02 -37.36
N GLN A 208 3.55 17.06 -36.79
CA GLN A 208 2.32 16.99 -35.99
C GLN A 208 1.29 17.92 -36.63
N LYS A 209 0.11 17.41 -37.01
CA LYS A 209 -0.95 18.22 -37.63
C LYS A 209 -2.28 17.98 -36.94
N ALA A 210 -2.90 19.08 -36.52
CA ALA A 210 -4.26 19.05 -36.00
C ALA A 210 -5.27 19.08 -37.17
N TYR A 211 -6.40 18.41 -36.99
CA TYR A 211 -7.58 18.56 -37.85
C TYR A 211 -8.82 18.88 -37.02
N PHE A 212 -9.87 19.36 -37.67
CA PHE A 212 -11.14 19.67 -37.00
C PHE A 212 -12.21 18.60 -37.33
N PRO A 213 -13.03 18.12 -36.38
CA PRO A 213 -14.01 17.07 -36.63
C PRO A 213 -15.10 17.43 -37.65
N TRP A 214 -15.36 18.72 -37.86
CA TRP A 214 -16.32 19.21 -38.88
C TRP A 214 -15.68 19.41 -40.26
N GLN A 215 -14.36 19.29 -40.38
CA GLN A 215 -13.65 19.40 -41.64
C GLN A 215 -13.99 18.19 -42.52
N LYS A 216 -14.25 18.44 -43.81
CA LYS A 216 -14.57 17.38 -44.79
C LYS A 216 -13.47 17.18 -45.83
N ASN A 217 -12.55 18.14 -45.95
CA ASN A 217 -11.48 18.12 -46.94
C ASN A 217 -10.13 18.24 -46.23
N PHE A 218 -9.33 17.18 -46.32
CA PHE A 218 -8.01 17.05 -45.70
C PHE A 218 -6.88 17.09 -46.73
N ARG A 219 -7.18 17.27 -48.02
CA ARG A 219 -6.19 17.19 -49.11
C ARG A 219 -5.04 18.17 -48.96
N GLU A 220 -5.29 19.37 -48.45
CA GLU A 220 -4.25 20.38 -48.26
C GLU A 220 -3.22 19.94 -47.21
N VAL A 221 -3.68 19.54 -46.02
CA VAL A 221 -2.79 19.06 -44.95
C VAL A 221 -2.07 17.77 -45.35
N LEU A 222 -2.75 16.87 -46.07
CA LEU A 222 -2.16 15.63 -46.55
C LEU A 222 -1.14 15.87 -47.68
N SER A 223 -1.40 16.83 -48.57
CA SER A 223 -0.43 17.21 -49.63
C SER A 223 0.81 17.89 -49.04
N ASP A 224 0.65 18.67 -47.98
CA ASP A 224 1.78 19.25 -47.22
C ASP A 224 2.63 18.12 -46.59
N ILE A 225 1.99 17.16 -45.92
CA ILE A 225 2.66 15.99 -45.34
C ILE A 225 3.45 15.23 -46.40
N GLN A 226 2.82 14.90 -47.52
CA GLN A 226 3.45 14.12 -48.59
C GLN A 226 4.65 14.83 -49.23
N LYS A 227 4.57 16.15 -49.44
CA LYS A 227 5.60 16.91 -50.16
C LYS A 227 6.78 17.30 -49.29
N ASN A 228 6.54 17.59 -48.01
CA ASN A 228 7.51 18.28 -47.16
C ASN A 228 8.16 17.39 -46.09
N TYR A 229 7.70 16.15 -45.90
CA TYR A 229 8.19 15.27 -44.85
C TYR A 229 8.49 13.87 -45.39
N GLN A 230 9.56 13.27 -44.88
CA GLN A 230 9.89 11.86 -45.08
C GLN A 230 9.43 11.09 -43.85
N PHE A 231 8.59 10.07 -44.02
CA PHE A 231 8.01 9.31 -42.92
C PHE A 231 7.75 7.85 -43.30
N ASP A 232 7.74 6.99 -42.28
CA ASP A 232 7.50 5.56 -42.39
C ASP A 232 6.02 5.23 -42.15
N VAL A 233 5.33 6.01 -41.30
CA VAL A 233 3.96 5.73 -40.85
C VAL A 233 3.23 7.02 -40.46
N ILE A 234 1.90 7.02 -40.62
CA ILE A 234 1.02 8.06 -40.07
C ILE A 234 0.24 7.51 -38.89
N PHE A 235 0.49 8.03 -37.69
CA PHE A 235 -0.31 7.77 -36.51
C PHE A 235 -1.53 8.70 -36.50
N ILE A 236 -2.73 8.15 -36.28
CA ILE A 236 -3.99 8.89 -36.19
C ILE A 236 -4.56 8.72 -34.78
N ALA A 237 -4.71 9.82 -34.04
CA ALA A 237 -5.52 9.87 -32.82
C ALA A 237 -6.88 10.51 -33.16
N GLY A 238 -7.85 9.68 -33.52
CA GLY A 238 -9.10 10.15 -34.12
C GLY A 238 -10.29 9.20 -33.98
N GLN A 239 -11.45 9.66 -34.43
CA GLN A 239 -12.71 8.89 -34.40
C GLN A 239 -13.41 8.92 -35.76
N PHE A 240 -14.37 8.02 -35.94
CA PHE A 240 -15.26 8.05 -37.10
C PHE A 240 -16.21 9.26 -37.08
N PRO A 241 -16.65 9.74 -38.25
CA PRO A 241 -16.24 9.28 -39.60
C PRO A 241 -14.89 9.87 -40.07
N THR A 242 -14.36 10.86 -39.34
CA THR A 242 -13.23 11.70 -39.77
C THR A 242 -11.95 10.92 -40.07
N ALA A 243 -11.57 9.98 -39.20
CA ALA A 243 -10.36 9.18 -39.40
C ALA A 243 -10.40 8.35 -40.70
N GLY A 244 -11.55 7.76 -41.02
CA GLY A 244 -11.74 7.02 -42.27
C GLY A 244 -11.64 7.93 -43.50
N GLU A 245 -12.21 9.14 -43.43
CA GLU A 245 -12.10 10.13 -44.51
C GLU A 245 -10.66 10.64 -44.71
N ILE A 246 -9.89 10.78 -43.63
CA ILE A 246 -8.46 11.12 -43.71
C ILE A 246 -7.70 10.04 -44.47
N ILE A 247 -7.88 8.77 -44.08
CA ILE A 247 -7.21 7.62 -44.72
C ILE A 247 -7.55 7.56 -46.21
N LYS A 248 -8.83 7.67 -46.54
CA LYS A 248 -9.33 7.69 -47.92
C LYS A 248 -8.71 8.82 -48.76
N GLN A 249 -8.73 10.04 -48.24
CA GLN A 249 -8.20 11.20 -48.96
C GLN A 249 -6.67 11.17 -49.05
N ALA A 250 -5.98 10.51 -48.11
CA ALA A 250 -4.53 10.36 -48.14
C ALA A 250 -4.07 9.45 -49.28
N ARG A 251 -4.81 8.37 -49.57
CA ARG A 251 -4.55 7.54 -50.75
C ARG A 251 -4.72 8.32 -52.06
N LEU A 252 -5.73 9.20 -52.14
CA LEU A 252 -5.96 10.04 -53.33
C LEU A 252 -4.84 11.05 -53.60
N VAL A 253 -4.09 11.48 -52.57
CA VAL A 253 -2.93 12.36 -52.76
C VAL A 253 -1.62 11.61 -52.94
N GLY A 254 -1.61 10.27 -52.88
CA GLY A 254 -0.42 9.43 -53.13
C GLY A 254 0.42 9.14 -51.89
N ILE A 255 -0.19 9.12 -50.70
CA ILE A 255 0.43 8.57 -49.49
C ILE A 255 0.15 7.07 -49.46
N HIS A 256 1.19 6.24 -49.50
CA HIS A 256 1.07 4.77 -49.51
C HIS A 256 1.61 4.10 -48.23
N GLN A 257 2.26 4.88 -47.37
CA GLN A 257 2.72 4.45 -46.05
C GLN A 257 1.56 3.90 -45.20
N PRO A 258 1.85 3.00 -44.25
CA PRO A 258 0.86 2.52 -43.30
C PRO A 258 0.27 3.64 -42.45
N PHE A 259 -0.99 3.45 -42.06
CA PHE A 259 -1.61 4.19 -40.97
C PHE A 259 -1.55 3.34 -39.71
N ILE A 260 -1.50 3.96 -38.53
CA ILE A 260 -1.65 3.24 -37.26
C ILE A 260 -2.56 4.02 -36.29
N SER A 261 -3.45 3.30 -35.60
CA SER A 261 -4.35 3.86 -34.59
C SER A 261 -4.62 2.84 -33.48
N ASP A 262 -5.25 3.30 -32.39
CA ASP A 262 -5.78 2.41 -31.35
C ASP A 262 -7.12 1.78 -31.75
N PHE A 263 -7.68 1.00 -30.82
CA PHE A 263 -8.87 0.19 -31.02
C PHE A 263 -10.14 0.98 -31.31
N THR A 264 -10.12 2.31 -31.17
CA THR A 264 -11.26 3.16 -31.51
C THR A 264 -11.63 3.08 -32.99
N LEU A 265 -10.69 2.69 -33.84
CA LEU A 265 -10.91 2.43 -35.27
C LEU A 265 -11.08 0.94 -35.63
N ASP A 266 -11.11 0.02 -34.64
CA ASP A 266 -11.43 -1.40 -34.84
C ASP A 266 -12.95 -1.59 -35.01
N SER A 267 -13.47 -1.13 -36.15
CA SER A 267 -14.89 -1.20 -36.51
C SER A 267 -15.07 -1.44 -38.00
N PRO A 268 -16.14 -2.14 -38.42
CA PRO A 268 -16.57 -2.21 -39.82
C PRO A 268 -16.74 -0.84 -40.50
N GLU A 269 -16.98 0.21 -39.71
CA GLU A 269 -17.13 1.58 -40.19
C GLU A 269 -15.88 2.08 -40.95
N LEU A 270 -14.67 1.60 -40.62
CA LEU A 270 -13.46 1.94 -41.36
C LEU A 270 -13.56 1.51 -42.83
N LEU A 271 -13.97 0.26 -43.06
CA LEU A 271 -14.12 -0.33 -44.39
C LEU A 271 -15.31 0.28 -45.13
N ASN A 272 -16.38 0.64 -44.42
CA ASN A 272 -17.52 1.34 -45.02
C ASN A 272 -17.16 2.74 -45.56
N ILE A 273 -16.25 3.45 -44.88
CA ILE A 273 -15.87 4.82 -45.26
C ILE A 273 -14.74 4.82 -46.30
N ALA A 274 -13.66 4.08 -46.01
CA ALA A 274 -12.43 4.10 -46.81
C ALA A 274 -12.34 2.93 -47.82
N GLY A 275 -13.06 1.83 -47.63
CA GLY A 275 -13.01 0.65 -48.51
C GLY A 275 -11.57 0.19 -48.75
N LYS A 276 -11.23 -0.10 -50.01
CA LYS A 276 -9.87 -0.42 -50.46
C LYS A 276 -8.80 0.61 -50.06
N ASP A 277 -9.16 1.88 -49.82
CA ASP A 277 -8.18 2.91 -49.45
C ASP A 277 -7.69 2.73 -48.00
N ALA A 278 -8.36 1.90 -47.20
CA ALA A 278 -7.92 1.51 -45.87
C ALA A 278 -6.74 0.52 -45.88
N GLU A 279 -6.34 -0.02 -47.04
CA GLU A 279 -5.20 -0.95 -47.18
C GLU A 279 -3.97 -0.43 -46.44
N ASN A 280 -3.27 -1.33 -45.73
CA ASN A 280 -2.13 -1.03 -44.87
C ASN A 280 -2.45 -0.15 -43.63
N THR A 281 -3.71 -0.04 -43.20
CA THR A 281 -4.05 0.55 -41.90
C THR A 281 -3.89 -0.49 -40.79
N ILE A 282 -3.04 -0.20 -39.80
CA ILE A 282 -2.74 -1.03 -38.63
C ILE A 282 -3.56 -0.54 -37.44
N ILE A 283 -4.24 -1.44 -36.75
CA ILE A 283 -5.04 -1.15 -35.57
C ILE A 283 -4.52 -1.96 -34.38
N ALA A 284 -4.18 -1.26 -33.30
CA ALA A 284 -3.91 -1.89 -32.01
C ALA A 284 -5.24 -2.20 -31.31
N THR A 285 -5.51 -3.47 -31.03
CA THR A 285 -6.78 -3.95 -30.44
C THR A 285 -6.55 -4.84 -29.24
N VAL A 286 -7.57 -5.04 -28.41
CA VAL A 286 -7.54 -5.93 -27.24
C VAL A 286 -8.51 -7.10 -27.36
N PHE A 287 -9.04 -7.34 -28.56
CA PHE A 287 -9.96 -8.44 -28.81
C PHE A 287 -9.56 -9.22 -30.07
N ASP A 288 -9.34 -10.52 -29.86
CA ASP A 288 -9.18 -11.51 -30.92
C ASP A 288 -10.36 -12.48 -30.90
N PRO A 289 -11.33 -12.38 -31.84
CA PRO A 289 -12.45 -13.31 -31.90
C PRO A 289 -12.02 -14.75 -32.23
N GLU A 290 -10.81 -14.94 -32.78
CA GLU A 290 -10.21 -16.26 -33.05
C GLU A 290 -9.36 -16.77 -31.88
N SER A 291 -9.37 -16.07 -30.73
CA SER A 291 -8.65 -16.52 -29.54
C SER A 291 -9.09 -17.93 -29.15
N PRO A 292 -8.15 -18.86 -28.88
CA PRO A 292 -8.49 -20.22 -28.45
C PRO A 292 -9.03 -20.27 -27.01
N GLN A 293 -9.09 -19.13 -26.31
CA GLN A 293 -9.67 -19.07 -24.97
C GLN A 293 -11.15 -19.43 -25.02
N LYS A 294 -11.56 -20.32 -24.13
CA LYS A 294 -12.92 -20.87 -24.11
C LYS A 294 -13.98 -19.78 -23.95
N GLU A 295 -13.73 -18.82 -23.05
CA GLU A 295 -14.62 -17.68 -22.81
C GLU A 295 -14.89 -16.90 -24.10
N THR A 296 -13.84 -16.70 -24.91
CA THR A 296 -13.90 -15.94 -26.16
C THR A 296 -14.58 -16.74 -27.26
N SER A 297 -14.18 -18.00 -27.46
CA SER A 297 -14.78 -18.90 -28.46
C SER A 297 -16.27 -19.13 -28.19
N ASP A 298 -16.64 -19.43 -26.94
CA ASP A 298 -18.04 -19.67 -26.60
C ASP A 298 -18.87 -18.38 -26.74
N PHE A 299 -18.30 -17.21 -26.43
CA PHE A 299 -18.94 -15.91 -26.67
C PHE A 299 -19.16 -15.67 -28.16
N LYS A 300 -18.15 -15.91 -29.00
CA LYS A 300 -18.25 -15.78 -30.46
C LYS A 300 -19.40 -16.63 -30.99
N GLU A 301 -19.44 -17.91 -30.63
CA GLU A 301 -20.50 -18.82 -31.09
C GLU A 301 -21.89 -18.34 -30.70
N ARG A 302 -22.08 -17.96 -29.42
CA ARG A 302 -23.37 -17.44 -28.94
C ARG A 302 -23.75 -16.12 -29.58
N PHE A 303 -22.79 -15.23 -29.81
CA PHE A 303 -23.02 -13.95 -30.45
C PHE A 303 -23.43 -14.12 -31.91
N VAL A 304 -22.75 -15.00 -32.66
CA VAL A 304 -23.11 -15.35 -34.05
C VAL A 304 -24.49 -16.02 -34.10
N GLN A 305 -24.79 -16.91 -33.15
CA GLN A 305 -26.10 -17.56 -33.08
C GLN A 305 -27.23 -16.55 -32.84
N GLU A 306 -27.01 -15.54 -31.99
CA GLU A 306 -28.03 -14.53 -31.65
C GLU A 306 -28.19 -13.46 -32.74
N TYR A 307 -27.09 -12.99 -33.34
CA TYR A 307 -27.08 -11.81 -34.19
C TYR A 307 -26.71 -12.06 -35.66
N GLY A 308 -26.26 -13.27 -36.00
CA GLY A 308 -25.90 -13.65 -37.38
C GLY A 308 -24.66 -12.97 -37.94
N VAL A 309 -23.87 -12.29 -37.10
CA VAL A 309 -22.65 -11.56 -37.46
C VAL A 309 -21.55 -11.87 -36.44
N GLU A 310 -20.29 -11.75 -36.84
CA GLU A 310 -19.17 -11.90 -35.91
C GLU A 310 -19.11 -10.75 -34.89
N PRO A 311 -18.69 -11.02 -33.64
CA PRO A 311 -18.53 -9.98 -32.63
C PRO A 311 -17.37 -9.03 -32.98
N ASP A 312 -17.55 -7.74 -32.69
CA ASP A 312 -16.48 -6.74 -32.70
C ASP A 312 -15.90 -6.54 -31.28
N ILE A 313 -14.88 -5.71 -31.15
CA ILE A 313 -14.32 -5.35 -29.84
C ILE A 313 -15.37 -4.71 -28.92
N TRP A 314 -16.34 -3.98 -29.48
CA TRP A 314 -17.32 -3.25 -28.70
C TRP A 314 -18.37 -4.18 -28.09
N SER A 315 -18.82 -5.21 -28.81
CA SER A 315 -19.69 -6.24 -28.25
C SER A 315 -18.97 -7.04 -27.17
N ALA A 316 -17.70 -7.36 -27.39
CA ALA A 316 -16.86 -8.06 -26.42
C ALA A 316 -16.69 -7.22 -25.12
N LEU A 317 -16.36 -5.93 -25.24
CA LEU A 317 -16.23 -5.03 -24.07
C LEU A 317 -17.56 -4.78 -23.36
N GLY A 318 -18.66 -4.64 -24.10
CA GLY A 318 -19.99 -4.48 -23.51
C GLY A 318 -20.46 -5.74 -22.77
N TYR A 319 -20.20 -6.91 -23.35
CA TYR A 319 -20.46 -8.19 -22.71
C TYR A 319 -19.63 -8.34 -21.42
N ASP A 320 -18.33 -8.04 -21.49
CA ASP A 320 -17.43 -8.10 -20.33
C ASP A 320 -17.82 -7.12 -19.22
N ALA A 321 -18.26 -5.90 -19.54
CA ALA A 321 -18.69 -4.93 -18.53
C ALA A 321 -19.86 -5.46 -17.69
N MET A 322 -20.81 -6.15 -18.32
CA MET A 322 -21.93 -6.77 -17.62
C MET A 322 -21.50 -8.01 -16.83
N ARG A 323 -20.62 -8.85 -17.39
CA ARG A 323 -20.08 -10.03 -16.69
C ARG A 323 -19.22 -9.64 -15.48
N LEU A 324 -18.47 -8.55 -15.56
CA LEU A 324 -17.74 -7.96 -14.43
C LEU A 324 -18.69 -7.55 -13.31
N LEU A 325 -19.75 -6.81 -13.67
CA LEU A 325 -20.75 -6.36 -12.72
C LEU A 325 -21.46 -7.55 -12.04
N GLU A 326 -21.83 -8.57 -12.81
CA GLU A 326 -22.41 -9.82 -12.30
C GLU A 326 -21.47 -10.50 -11.30
N GLN A 327 -20.22 -10.74 -11.69
CA GLN A 327 -19.27 -11.46 -10.86
C GLN A 327 -18.95 -10.68 -9.58
N ALA A 328 -18.88 -9.35 -9.64
CA ALA A 328 -18.66 -8.52 -8.46
C ALA A 328 -19.84 -8.60 -7.48
N MET A 329 -21.09 -8.62 -7.98
CA MET A 329 -22.26 -8.87 -7.13
C MET A 329 -22.20 -10.25 -6.49
N ARG A 330 -21.95 -11.29 -7.28
CA ARG A 330 -21.88 -12.67 -6.78
C ARG A 330 -20.76 -12.85 -5.74
N LYS A 331 -19.55 -12.37 -6.02
CA LYS A 331 -18.40 -12.48 -5.11
C LYS A 331 -18.66 -11.73 -3.79
N SER A 332 -19.28 -10.56 -3.88
CA SER A 332 -19.56 -9.73 -2.71
C SER A 332 -20.82 -10.12 -1.94
N HIS A 333 -21.64 -11.02 -2.49
CA HIS A 333 -22.97 -11.36 -1.97
C HIS A 333 -23.85 -10.11 -1.77
N SER A 334 -23.72 -9.10 -2.64
CA SER A 334 -24.37 -7.81 -2.46
C SER A 334 -24.72 -7.12 -3.78
N THR A 335 -25.84 -6.38 -3.78
CA THR A 335 -26.22 -5.44 -4.85
C THR A 335 -25.90 -3.98 -4.51
N SER A 336 -25.23 -3.73 -3.39
CA SER A 336 -24.81 -2.40 -2.98
C SER A 336 -23.73 -1.83 -3.92
N PRO A 337 -23.89 -0.60 -4.46
CA PRO A 337 -22.88 0.02 -5.31
C PRO A 337 -21.50 0.15 -4.66
N ILE A 338 -21.42 0.50 -3.36
CA ILE A 338 -20.13 0.68 -2.69
C ILE A 338 -19.43 -0.64 -2.41
N THR A 339 -20.21 -1.68 -2.10
CA THR A 339 -19.70 -3.04 -1.88
C THR A 339 -19.22 -3.66 -3.19
N ILE A 340 -19.99 -3.50 -4.28
CA ILE A 340 -19.59 -3.94 -5.62
C ILE A 340 -18.33 -3.20 -6.07
N SER A 341 -18.28 -1.88 -5.93
CA SER A 341 -17.10 -1.07 -6.25
C SER A 341 -15.87 -1.55 -5.49
N SER A 342 -15.99 -1.71 -4.18
CA SER A 342 -14.88 -2.18 -3.34
C SER A 342 -14.41 -3.55 -3.81
N THR A 343 -15.33 -4.42 -4.22
CA THR A 343 -15.03 -5.76 -4.72
C THR A 343 -14.31 -5.73 -6.06
N LEU A 344 -14.75 -4.88 -7.00
CA LEU A 344 -14.11 -4.73 -8.31
C LEU A 344 -12.64 -4.31 -8.19
N ARG A 345 -12.29 -3.43 -7.23
CA ARG A 345 -10.90 -2.98 -7.03
C ARG A 345 -9.92 -4.09 -6.65
N PHE A 346 -10.42 -5.25 -6.21
CA PHE A 346 -9.62 -6.43 -5.87
C PHE A 346 -9.82 -7.57 -6.88
N PHE A 347 -10.42 -7.31 -8.04
CA PHE A 347 -10.44 -8.28 -9.12
C PHE A 347 -9.05 -8.35 -9.74
N GLU A 348 -8.36 -9.45 -9.49
CA GLU A 348 -7.09 -9.80 -10.12
C GLU A 348 -7.31 -10.91 -11.13
N ASN A 349 -6.68 -10.76 -12.29
CA ASN A 349 -6.69 -11.74 -13.38
C ASN A 349 -8.11 -12.22 -13.75
N TRP A 350 -9.08 -11.32 -13.74
CA TRP A 350 -10.44 -11.60 -14.16
C TRP A 350 -10.45 -11.99 -15.64
N GLN A 351 -10.92 -13.20 -15.93
CA GLN A 351 -11.00 -13.74 -17.29
C GLN A 351 -12.33 -13.32 -17.92
N GLY A 352 -12.25 -12.44 -18.91
CA GLY A 352 -13.35 -12.07 -19.78
C GLY A 352 -13.14 -12.53 -21.22
N VAL A 353 -14.08 -12.19 -22.09
CA VAL A 353 -14.00 -12.49 -23.53
C VAL A 353 -12.99 -11.60 -24.25
N THR A 354 -12.58 -10.49 -23.64
CA THR A 354 -11.47 -9.63 -24.11
C THR A 354 -10.15 -9.96 -23.39
N GLY A 355 -10.02 -11.18 -22.88
CA GLY A 355 -8.85 -11.65 -22.13
C GLY A 355 -8.76 -11.10 -20.71
N ALA A 356 -7.71 -11.53 -20.01
CA ALA A 356 -7.46 -11.22 -18.61
C ALA A 356 -7.36 -9.70 -18.36
N CYS A 357 -7.94 -9.23 -17.26
CA CYS A 357 -7.59 -7.92 -16.72
C CYS A 357 -7.60 -7.91 -15.18
N SER A 358 -6.87 -6.97 -14.59
CA SER A 358 -6.91 -6.67 -13.17
C SER A 358 -7.26 -5.21 -12.97
N PHE A 359 -8.03 -4.90 -11.92
CA PHE A 359 -8.38 -3.52 -11.60
C PHE A 359 -7.32 -2.85 -10.74
N LEU A 360 -7.11 -1.56 -10.99
CA LEU A 360 -6.27 -0.68 -10.19
C LEU A 360 -7.12 0.01 -9.11
N ALA A 361 -6.45 0.50 -8.06
CA ALA A 361 -7.10 1.19 -6.97
C ALA A 361 -7.86 2.46 -7.39
N ASP A 362 -7.54 3.05 -8.53
CA ASP A 362 -8.19 4.23 -9.10
C ASP A 362 -9.43 3.89 -9.97
N GLY A 363 -9.65 2.60 -10.28
CA GLY A 363 -10.73 2.13 -11.15
C GLY A 363 -10.28 1.89 -12.61
N GLY A 364 -9.01 2.13 -12.91
CA GLY A 364 -8.35 1.71 -14.14
C GLY A 364 -8.13 0.20 -14.21
N ILE A 365 -7.58 -0.27 -15.32
CA ILE A 365 -7.21 -1.69 -15.49
C ILE A 365 -5.77 -1.85 -15.98
N THR A 366 -5.21 -3.04 -15.72
CA THR A 366 -3.93 -3.52 -16.24
C THR A 366 -4.05 -4.99 -16.69
N GLY A 367 -3.08 -5.47 -17.47
CA GLY A 367 -2.94 -6.89 -17.82
C GLY A 367 -3.69 -7.35 -19.07
N LYS A 368 -4.38 -6.45 -19.78
CA LYS A 368 -4.95 -6.79 -21.10
C LYS A 368 -3.85 -6.93 -22.14
N SER A 369 -3.90 -8.03 -22.88
CA SER A 369 -3.04 -8.26 -24.04
C SER A 369 -3.45 -7.37 -25.21
N TYR A 370 -2.45 -6.87 -25.93
CA TYR A 370 -2.65 -6.13 -27.18
C TYR A 370 -2.33 -7.03 -28.38
N PHE A 371 -3.16 -6.90 -29.41
CA PHE A 371 -2.99 -7.51 -30.70
C PHE A 371 -2.93 -6.43 -31.77
N PHE A 372 -2.33 -6.74 -32.92
CA PHE A 372 -2.28 -5.83 -34.05
C PHE A 372 -2.95 -6.46 -35.26
N LYS A 373 -3.95 -5.76 -35.80
CA LYS A 373 -4.63 -6.08 -37.06
C LYS A 373 -4.15 -5.12 -38.13
N GLN A 374 -4.09 -5.58 -39.38
CA GLN A 374 -3.83 -4.75 -40.54
C GLN A 374 -4.93 -4.98 -41.56
N VAL A 375 -5.45 -3.91 -42.17
CA VAL A 375 -6.36 -4.03 -43.30
C VAL A 375 -5.58 -4.53 -44.52
N LYS A 376 -5.97 -5.70 -45.03
CA LYS A 376 -5.45 -6.32 -46.26
C LYS A 376 -6.61 -6.86 -47.08
N ASN A 377 -6.69 -6.49 -48.36
CA ASN A 377 -7.75 -6.93 -49.27
C ASN A 377 -9.16 -6.64 -48.71
N GLU A 378 -9.36 -5.45 -48.13
CA GLU A 378 -10.63 -5.03 -47.52
C GLU A 378 -11.07 -5.87 -46.30
N GLU A 379 -10.15 -6.61 -45.68
CA GLU A 379 -10.40 -7.38 -44.46
C GLU A 379 -9.37 -7.06 -43.37
N PHE A 380 -9.76 -7.18 -42.10
CA PHE A 380 -8.81 -7.08 -40.98
C PHE A 380 -8.07 -8.40 -40.79
N VAL A 381 -6.75 -8.38 -40.94
CA VAL A 381 -5.88 -9.55 -40.78
C VAL A 381 -4.93 -9.32 -39.61
N PHE A 382 -4.89 -10.23 -38.64
CA PHE A 382 -3.92 -10.16 -37.53
C PHE A 382 -2.48 -10.33 -38.04
N ILE A 383 -1.59 -9.41 -37.64
CA ILE A 383 -0.18 -9.39 -38.06
C ILE A 383 0.81 -9.71 -36.94
N ASP A 384 0.37 -9.72 -35.68
CA ASP A 384 1.15 -10.16 -34.53
C ASP A 384 0.24 -10.97 -33.59
N ARG A 385 0.36 -12.30 -33.63
CA ARG A 385 -0.31 -13.24 -32.70
C ARG A 385 0.62 -13.76 -31.60
N ASN A 386 1.89 -13.35 -31.59
CA ASN A 386 2.86 -13.85 -30.64
C ASN A 386 2.70 -13.10 -29.30
N MET A 387 1.96 -13.72 -28.37
CA MET A 387 1.99 -13.35 -26.95
C MET A 387 3.45 -13.30 -26.48
N SER A 388 3.83 -12.19 -25.86
CA SER A 388 5.19 -12.02 -25.38
C SER A 388 5.40 -12.82 -24.09
N SER A 389 6.66 -13.18 -23.79
CA SER A 389 7.02 -13.84 -22.53
C SER A 389 6.68 -13.04 -21.27
N ASP A 390 6.38 -11.73 -21.41
CA ASP A 390 5.92 -10.87 -20.32
C ASP A 390 4.43 -11.08 -19.99
N ASP A 391 3.63 -11.64 -20.91
CA ASP A 391 2.22 -11.98 -20.69
C ASP A 391 2.04 -13.24 -19.83
N LEU A 392 3.09 -14.05 -19.66
CA LEU A 392 3.10 -15.27 -18.83
C LEU A 392 3.16 -14.99 -17.32
N LEU A 393 3.34 -13.73 -16.91
CA LEU A 393 3.49 -13.35 -15.51
C LEU A 393 2.18 -12.98 -14.80
N SER A 394 1.03 -12.97 -15.50
CA SER A 394 -0.23 -12.44 -14.94
C SER A 394 -1.25 -13.48 -14.46
N GLY A 395 -1.02 -14.79 -14.64
CA GLY A 395 -2.09 -15.76 -14.33
C GLY A 395 -1.71 -17.18 -13.92
N GLN A 396 -0.46 -17.63 -14.09
CA GLN A 396 -0.06 -19.02 -13.76
C GLN A 396 0.87 -19.16 -12.54
N ILE A 397 1.27 -18.07 -11.87
CA ILE A 397 2.28 -18.12 -10.78
C ILE A 397 1.70 -18.44 -9.38
N LYS A 398 0.42 -18.83 -9.26
CA LYS A 398 -0.20 -19.08 -7.93
C LYS A 398 0.51 -20.21 -7.15
N GLU A 399 1.08 -21.21 -7.84
CA GLU A 399 1.77 -22.33 -7.18
C GLU A 399 3.14 -21.96 -6.60
N PHE A 400 3.84 -20.97 -7.16
CA PHE A 400 5.22 -20.65 -6.77
C PHE A 400 5.39 -19.24 -6.19
N THR A 401 4.29 -18.52 -5.94
CA THR A 401 4.31 -17.19 -5.34
C THR A 401 3.88 -17.22 -3.88
N LEU A 402 4.69 -16.63 -3.00
CA LEU A 402 4.27 -16.29 -1.64
C LEU A 402 3.57 -14.92 -1.65
N ARG A 403 2.35 -14.85 -1.13
CA ARG A 403 1.48 -13.67 -1.19
C ARG A 403 1.29 -13.09 0.20
N LEU A 404 1.78 -11.87 0.39
CA LEU A 404 1.85 -11.19 1.69
C LEU A 404 1.17 -9.83 1.62
N PRO A 405 0.48 -9.37 2.67
CA PRO A 405 -0.05 -8.02 2.73
C PRO A 405 1.00 -7.02 3.22
N THR A 406 0.78 -5.74 2.94
CA THR A 406 1.40 -4.59 3.63
C THR A 406 0.29 -3.59 3.93
N ASN A 407 0.18 -3.14 5.18
CA ASN A 407 -0.87 -2.16 5.54
C ASN A 407 -0.39 -0.70 5.46
N ARG A 408 0.91 -0.47 5.31
CA ARG A 408 1.52 0.84 5.12
C ARG A 408 2.29 0.92 3.82
N LYS A 409 2.45 2.14 3.32
CA LYS A 409 3.29 2.41 2.15
C LYS A 409 4.76 2.39 2.58
N ILE A 410 5.58 1.65 1.85
CA ILE A 410 7.04 1.67 2.04
C ILE A 410 7.56 3.04 1.61
N GLN A 411 8.05 3.82 2.56
CA GLN A 411 8.48 5.21 2.33
C GLN A 411 9.91 5.30 1.78
N SER A 412 10.77 4.36 2.15
CA SER A 412 12.18 4.32 1.75
C SER A 412 12.64 2.87 1.59
N LEU A 413 13.55 2.65 0.63
CA LEU A 413 14.33 1.41 0.50
C LEU A 413 15.73 1.53 1.12
N ASP A 414 16.09 2.69 1.66
CA ASP A 414 17.36 2.91 2.34
C ASP A 414 17.31 2.29 3.76
N PRO A 415 18.13 1.26 4.07
CA PRO A 415 18.17 0.62 5.38
C PRO A 415 18.45 1.58 6.55
N ALA A 416 19.10 2.72 6.29
CA ALA A 416 19.37 3.72 7.34
C ALA A 416 18.13 4.58 7.68
N MET A 417 17.08 4.54 6.87
CA MET A 417 15.90 5.42 6.97
C MET A 417 14.63 4.67 7.42
N LEU A 418 14.78 3.46 7.94
CA LEU A 418 13.66 2.61 8.35
C LEU A 418 13.03 3.14 9.65
N ILE A 419 11.68 3.21 9.68
CA ILE A 419 10.91 3.72 10.83
C ILE A 419 9.78 2.76 11.23
N ASP A 420 9.26 1.97 10.27
CA ASP A 420 8.12 1.09 10.50
C ASP A 420 8.42 -0.35 10.09
N MET A 421 7.60 -1.27 10.61
CA MET A 421 7.80 -2.71 10.47
C MET A 421 7.73 -3.19 9.01
N ASN A 422 6.87 -2.62 8.16
CA ASN A 422 6.81 -3.05 6.75
C ASN A 422 8.08 -2.64 5.99
N ALA A 423 8.68 -1.50 6.33
CA ALA A 423 9.97 -1.09 5.77
C ALA A 423 11.12 -1.99 6.27
N ILE A 424 11.10 -2.37 7.55
CA ILE A 424 12.07 -3.31 8.13
C ILE A 424 11.97 -4.68 7.46
N GLU A 425 10.76 -5.21 7.32
CA GLU A 425 10.47 -6.46 6.59
C GLU A 425 11.03 -6.43 5.17
N MET A 426 10.77 -5.36 4.42
CA MET A 426 11.28 -5.22 3.06
C MET A 426 12.81 -5.11 3.03
N SER A 427 13.41 -4.36 3.96
CA SER A 427 14.87 -4.25 4.04
C SER A 427 15.52 -5.60 4.34
N GLU A 428 14.87 -6.48 5.09
CA GLU A 428 15.38 -7.81 5.41
C GLU A 428 15.45 -8.73 4.18
N GLN A 429 14.53 -8.55 3.22
CA GLN A 429 14.58 -9.29 1.96
C GLN A 429 15.61 -8.73 0.97
N LEU A 430 15.89 -7.42 1.04
CA LEU A 430 16.69 -6.72 0.04
C LEU A 430 18.16 -6.52 0.45
N PHE A 431 18.48 -6.50 1.74
CA PHE A 431 19.84 -6.21 2.22
C PHE A 431 20.30 -7.17 3.32
N ILE A 432 21.50 -7.70 3.15
CA ILE A 432 22.22 -8.47 4.18
C ILE A 432 22.69 -7.54 5.31
N SER A 433 22.79 -8.06 6.53
CA SER A 433 23.37 -7.38 7.69
C SER A 433 24.74 -7.95 8.04
N LEU A 434 25.50 -7.30 8.93
CA LEU A 434 26.78 -7.85 9.39
C LEU A 434 26.58 -9.16 10.15
N THR A 435 25.60 -9.18 11.04
CA THR A 435 25.15 -10.35 11.80
C THR A 435 23.63 -10.45 11.69
N ASP A 436 23.11 -11.66 11.85
CA ASP A 436 21.68 -11.93 11.98
C ASP A 436 21.35 -12.34 13.43
N LEU A 437 20.08 -12.58 13.72
CA LEU A 437 19.60 -13.08 15.01
C LEU A 437 19.01 -14.48 14.85
N ASP A 438 19.37 -15.37 15.77
CA ASP A 438 18.75 -16.69 15.86
C ASP A 438 17.25 -16.56 16.20
N PRO A 439 16.34 -17.24 15.49
CA PRO A 439 14.91 -17.03 15.63
C PRO A 439 14.32 -17.52 16.96
N GLU A 440 15.02 -18.43 17.66
CA GLU A 440 14.54 -18.98 18.94
C GLU A 440 15.18 -18.25 20.13
N THR A 441 16.50 -18.06 20.08
CA THR A 441 17.30 -17.54 21.19
C THR A 441 17.54 -16.03 21.11
N TYR A 442 17.42 -15.44 19.92
CA TYR A 442 17.77 -14.05 19.61
C TYR A 442 19.25 -13.70 19.89
N GLU A 443 20.11 -14.71 19.99
CA GLU A 443 21.56 -14.51 20.01
C GLU A 443 22.07 -14.11 18.62
N SER A 444 23.15 -13.32 18.58
CA SER A 444 23.75 -12.91 17.31
C SER A 444 24.41 -14.08 16.60
N VAL A 445 24.09 -14.26 15.32
CA VAL A 445 24.67 -15.29 14.46
C VAL A 445 25.34 -14.68 13.21
N PRO A 446 26.29 -15.39 12.57
CA PRO A 446 26.92 -14.94 11.34
C PRO A 446 25.93 -14.67 10.20
N GLU A 447 26.17 -13.60 9.42
CA GLU A 447 25.45 -13.32 8.16
C GLU A 447 26.41 -12.83 7.08
N PHE A 448 26.66 -11.52 6.92
CA PHE A 448 27.75 -11.05 6.06
C PHE A 448 29.12 -11.30 6.70
N ALA A 449 29.23 -11.11 8.01
CA ALA A 449 30.38 -11.55 8.76
C ALA A 449 30.31 -13.07 8.98
N SER A 450 31.37 -13.79 8.61
CA SER A 450 31.49 -15.24 8.87
C SER A 450 31.79 -15.53 10.35
N ASP A 451 32.52 -14.63 10.99
CA ASP A 451 32.88 -14.67 12.41
C ASP A 451 33.35 -13.28 12.88
N TRP A 452 33.45 -13.11 14.19
CA TRP A 452 34.07 -11.94 14.79
C TRP A 452 34.91 -12.29 16.00
N LYS A 453 35.88 -11.43 16.29
CA LYS A 453 36.71 -11.49 17.50
C LYS A 453 36.51 -10.25 18.33
N VAL A 454 36.58 -10.42 19.64
CA VAL A 454 36.50 -9.34 20.62
C VAL A 454 37.83 -9.23 21.35
N SER A 455 38.36 -8.02 21.50
CA SER A 455 39.56 -7.78 22.29
C SER A 455 39.34 -8.10 23.78
N ASN A 456 40.44 -8.31 24.51
CA ASN A 456 40.39 -8.62 25.95
C ASN A 456 39.72 -7.52 26.79
N ASP A 457 39.81 -6.26 26.37
CA ASP A 457 39.16 -5.13 27.02
C ASP A 457 37.70 -4.92 26.57
N GLY A 458 37.21 -5.75 25.64
CA GLY A 458 35.85 -5.73 25.12
C GLY A 458 35.52 -4.57 24.19
N LYS A 459 36.49 -3.74 23.81
CA LYS A 459 36.24 -2.50 23.05
C LYS A 459 36.50 -2.60 21.57
N THR A 460 37.27 -3.58 21.11
CA THR A 460 37.58 -3.76 19.70
C THR A 460 36.89 -5.01 19.18
N TYR A 461 36.08 -4.84 18.15
CA TYR A 461 35.42 -5.92 17.43
C TYR A 461 35.97 -6.01 16.02
N THR A 462 36.49 -7.18 15.65
CA THR A 462 37.02 -7.44 14.32
C THR A 462 36.16 -8.49 13.63
N PHE A 463 35.38 -8.07 12.63
CA PHE A 463 34.55 -8.94 11.81
C PHE A 463 35.31 -9.39 10.58
N ARG A 464 35.25 -10.70 10.29
CA ARG A 464 35.74 -11.26 9.02
C ARG A 464 34.55 -11.43 8.09
N LEU A 465 34.65 -10.88 6.89
CA LEU A 465 33.54 -10.84 5.96
C LEU A 465 33.63 -11.96 4.93
N ARG A 466 32.47 -12.45 4.52
CA ARG A 466 32.33 -13.42 3.43
C ARG A 466 32.80 -12.80 2.10
N LYS A 467 33.49 -13.59 1.27
CA LYS A 467 34.11 -13.11 0.01
C LYS A 467 33.22 -13.29 -1.23
N ASP A 468 32.13 -14.01 -1.06
CA ASP A 468 31.17 -14.46 -2.07
C ASP A 468 29.86 -13.64 -2.02
N VAL A 469 29.76 -12.63 -1.17
CA VAL A 469 28.63 -11.68 -1.20
C VAL A 469 28.80 -10.70 -2.36
N ARG A 470 27.73 -10.51 -3.12
CA ARG A 470 27.69 -9.67 -4.32
C ARG A 470 26.48 -8.75 -4.29
N TRP A 471 26.66 -7.55 -4.84
CA TRP A 471 25.56 -6.70 -5.26
C TRP A 471 24.86 -7.31 -6.48
N THR A 472 23.62 -6.91 -6.77
CA THR A 472 22.85 -7.38 -7.93
C THR A 472 23.47 -7.03 -9.29
N ASP A 473 24.42 -6.10 -9.34
CA ASP A 473 25.24 -5.79 -10.52
C ASP A 473 26.56 -6.59 -10.58
N ASN A 474 26.66 -7.64 -9.75
CA ASN A 474 27.80 -8.56 -9.65
C ASN A 474 29.09 -7.93 -9.07
N GLN A 475 29.04 -6.71 -8.53
CA GLN A 475 30.18 -6.17 -7.78
C GLN A 475 30.32 -6.85 -6.41
N PRO A 476 31.56 -7.09 -5.92
CA PRO A 476 31.78 -7.61 -4.58
C PRO A 476 31.29 -6.62 -3.52
N VAL A 477 30.62 -7.13 -2.48
CA VAL A 477 30.37 -6.36 -1.25
C VAL A 477 31.60 -6.49 -0.36
N THR A 478 32.10 -5.38 0.17
CA THR A 478 33.36 -5.32 0.92
C THR A 478 33.21 -4.59 2.25
N ALA A 479 34.25 -4.66 3.10
CA ALA A 479 34.33 -3.89 4.33
C ALA A 479 34.24 -2.37 4.10
N HIS A 480 34.71 -1.90 2.94
CA HIS A 480 34.65 -0.49 2.56
C HIS A 480 33.21 0.01 2.34
N ASP A 481 32.29 -0.86 1.90
CA ASP A 481 30.88 -0.50 1.75
C ASP A 481 30.20 -0.26 3.10
N VAL A 482 30.56 -1.05 4.11
CA VAL A 482 30.05 -0.91 5.49
C VAL A 482 30.65 0.32 6.16
N GLU A 483 31.97 0.48 6.08
CA GLU A 483 32.67 1.66 6.63
C GLU A 483 32.08 2.95 6.04
N TRP A 484 31.92 3.00 4.72
CA TRP A 484 31.36 4.16 4.03
C TRP A 484 29.89 4.40 4.42
N ALA A 485 29.08 3.34 4.51
CA ALA A 485 27.67 3.45 4.92
C ALA A 485 27.55 4.06 6.32
N ILE A 486 28.34 3.61 7.29
CA ILE A 486 28.31 4.12 8.65
C ILE A 486 28.80 5.57 8.71
N LYS A 487 29.88 5.91 7.99
CA LYS A 487 30.37 7.29 7.84
C LYS A 487 29.35 8.22 7.16
N ARG A 488 28.54 7.71 6.24
CA ARG A 488 27.39 8.43 5.68
C ARG A 488 26.31 8.62 6.75
N ASN A 489 25.88 7.54 7.39
CA ASN A 489 24.70 7.51 8.27
C ASN A 489 24.86 8.37 9.53
N ILE A 490 26.08 8.54 10.03
CA ILE A 490 26.37 9.42 11.19
C ILE A 490 26.28 10.90 10.86
N GLN A 491 26.22 11.31 9.59
CA GLN A 491 26.17 12.73 9.24
C GLN A 491 24.80 13.34 9.59
N PRO A 492 24.75 14.48 10.32
CA PRO A 492 23.49 15.09 10.73
C PRO A 492 22.54 15.41 9.58
N GLN A 493 23.05 15.70 8.38
CA GLN A 493 22.24 16.00 7.20
C GLN A 493 21.49 14.80 6.63
N GLN A 494 21.85 13.56 7.00
CA GLN A 494 21.13 12.37 6.56
C GLN A 494 19.80 12.19 7.29
N HIS A 495 19.62 12.82 8.47
CA HIS A 495 18.41 12.66 9.29
C HIS A 495 18.06 11.19 9.58
N CYS A 496 19.08 10.33 9.76
CA CYS A 496 18.90 8.93 10.09
C CYS A 496 18.10 8.78 11.42
N PRO A 497 16.94 8.12 11.42
CA PRO A 497 16.09 7.98 12.62
C PRO A 497 16.80 7.29 13.79
N SER A 498 17.64 6.28 13.50
CA SER A 498 18.35 5.47 14.49
C SER A 498 19.83 5.85 14.63
N VAL A 499 20.19 7.11 14.31
CA VAL A 499 21.59 7.57 14.35
C VAL A 499 22.24 7.41 15.72
N SER A 500 21.47 7.51 16.81
CA SER A 500 21.98 7.34 18.17
C SER A 500 22.55 5.95 18.44
N SER A 501 22.10 4.92 17.71
CA SER A 501 22.63 3.56 17.82
C SER A 501 24.08 3.46 17.33
N LEU A 502 24.57 4.42 16.53
CA LEU A 502 25.98 4.50 16.13
C LEU A 502 26.88 5.14 17.20
N PHE A 503 26.32 5.80 18.23
CA PHE A 503 27.10 6.51 19.25
C PHE A 503 27.90 5.59 20.17
N ILE A 504 27.72 4.28 20.04
CA ILE A 504 28.54 3.27 20.71
C ILE A 504 29.94 3.16 20.08
N ILE A 505 30.07 3.52 18.80
CA ILE A 505 31.34 3.59 18.08
C ILE A 505 32.11 4.81 18.59
N LYS A 506 33.39 4.61 18.90
CA LYS A 506 34.26 5.67 19.41
C LYS A 506 34.28 6.87 18.46
N ASN A 507 34.16 8.07 19.05
CA ASN A 507 34.06 9.38 18.40
C ASN A 507 32.74 9.67 17.65
N ALA A 508 31.81 8.71 17.52
CA ALA A 508 30.61 8.89 16.70
C ALA A 508 29.69 10.02 17.19
N ARG A 509 29.47 10.12 18.51
CA ARG A 509 28.67 11.18 19.11
C ARG A 509 29.29 12.56 18.87
N ASP A 510 30.60 12.69 19.06
CA ASP A 510 31.31 13.95 18.88
C ASP A 510 31.33 14.39 17.42
N ILE A 511 31.40 13.45 16.47
CA ILE A 511 31.26 13.72 15.05
C ILE A 511 29.85 14.22 14.72
N TYR A 512 28.81 13.53 15.21
CA TYR A 512 27.42 13.96 15.02
C TYR A 512 27.15 15.35 15.60
N GLN A 513 27.72 15.65 16.78
CA GLN A 513 27.61 16.95 17.44
C GLN A 513 28.55 18.01 16.85
N ASN A 514 29.35 17.67 15.84
CA ASN A 514 30.33 18.55 15.19
C ASN A 514 31.45 19.05 16.14
N ASN A 515 31.72 18.33 17.23
CA ASN A 515 32.88 18.52 18.11
C ASN A 515 34.16 18.01 17.44
N ILE A 516 34.05 16.94 16.64
CA ILE A 516 35.09 16.43 15.75
C ILE A 516 34.61 16.60 14.31
N LYS A 517 35.38 17.31 13.48
CA LYS A 517 35.02 17.60 12.09
C LYS A 517 35.51 16.55 11.09
N GLU A 518 36.56 15.82 11.45
CA GLU A 518 37.19 14.83 10.57
C GLU A 518 36.46 13.49 10.69
N ILE A 519 35.67 13.15 9.66
CA ILE A 519 34.88 11.90 9.62
C ILE A 519 35.75 10.64 9.70
N ASP A 520 37.01 10.72 9.27
CA ASP A 520 37.96 9.61 9.33
C ASP A 520 38.45 9.30 10.75
N GLN A 521 38.12 10.15 11.74
CA GLN A 521 38.32 9.81 13.15
C GLN A 521 37.21 8.91 13.70
N LEU A 522 36.14 8.64 12.95
CA LEU A 522 35.13 7.65 13.34
C LEU A 522 35.78 6.26 13.39
N ALA A 523 35.71 5.58 14.52
CA ALA A 523 36.46 4.34 14.74
C ALA A 523 35.79 3.09 14.14
N VAL A 524 35.54 3.14 12.83
CA VAL A 524 35.16 2.01 11.98
C VAL A 524 36.13 2.00 10.79
N ASN A 525 36.86 0.90 10.61
CA ASN A 525 37.93 0.82 9.61
C ASN A 525 37.85 -0.48 8.83
N ALA A 526 37.87 -0.39 7.50
CA ALA A 526 38.11 -1.54 6.64
C ALA A 526 39.62 -1.87 6.59
N ILE A 527 40.01 -2.99 7.20
CA ILE A 527 41.38 -3.52 7.16
C ILE A 527 41.49 -4.43 5.92
N GLY A 528 41.57 -3.80 4.75
CA GLY A 528 41.43 -4.46 3.46
C GLY A 528 39.97 -4.86 3.16
N ASP A 529 39.76 -5.59 2.06
CA ASP A 529 38.41 -5.77 1.48
C ASP A 529 37.44 -6.58 2.35
N TYR A 530 37.93 -7.45 3.24
CA TYR A 530 37.10 -8.45 3.93
C TYR A 530 37.35 -8.53 5.44
N THR A 531 37.86 -7.46 6.04
CA THR A 531 37.99 -7.35 7.50
C THR A 531 37.56 -5.97 7.94
N LEU A 532 36.60 -5.92 8.87
CA LEU A 532 36.04 -4.68 9.38
C LEU A 532 36.31 -4.61 10.88
N GLU A 533 36.97 -3.54 11.32
CA GLU A 533 37.26 -3.29 12.73
C GLU A 533 36.42 -2.12 13.26
N PHE A 534 35.81 -2.33 14.42
CA PHE A 534 35.17 -1.28 15.22
C PHE A 534 35.92 -1.09 16.52
N GLN A 535 36.07 0.17 16.95
CA GLN A 535 36.42 0.49 18.33
C GLN A 535 35.25 1.19 19.01
N LEU A 536 34.86 0.70 20.18
CA LEU A 536 33.73 1.18 20.95
C LEU A 536 34.17 2.16 22.05
N GLU A 537 33.26 3.04 22.46
CA GLU A 537 33.46 3.93 23.62
C GLU A 537 33.68 3.13 24.92
N TYR A 538 33.06 1.96 25.01
CA TYR A 538 33.10 1.08 26.17
C TYR A 538 32.81 -0.38 25.77
N PRO A 539 33.19 -1.36 26.61
CA PRO A 539 32.93 -2.77 26.33
C PRO A 539 31.43 -3.11 26.37
N ALA A 540 30.82 -3.18 25.19
CA ALA A 540 29.40 -3.45 25.03
C ALA A 540 29.16 -4.84 24.48
N ALA A 541 28.87 -5.80 25.35
CA ALA A 541 28.68 -7.21 24.98
C ALA A 541 27.55 -7.43 23.95
N TYR A 542 26.57 -6.53 23.89
CA TYR A 542 25.44 -6.54 22.95
C TYR A 542 25.75 -5.96 21.56
N PHE A 543 26.98 -5.46 21.32
CA PHE A 543 27.34 -4.82 20.06
C PHE A 543 27.11 -5.70 18.82
N PRO A 544 27.44 -7.01 18.80
CA PRO A 544 27.12 -7.86 17.66
C PRO A 544 25.64 -7.78 17.27
N ALA A 545 24.72 -7.82 18.23
CA ALA A 545 23.29 -7.76 17.95
C ALA A 545 22.85 -6.40 17.37
N MET A 546 23.56 -5.31 17.67
CA MET A 546 23.27 -4.01 17.05
C MET A 546 23.67 -4.00 15.57
N THR A 547 24.64 -4.82 15.15
CA THR A 547 25.12 -4.84 13.76
C THR A 547 24.17 -5.54 12.78
N SER A 548 23.05 -6.10 13.27
CA SER A 548 21.90 -6.52 12.43
C SER A 548 21.00 -5.35 12.01
N MET A 549 21.07 -4.21 12.70
CA MET A 549 20.19 -3.06 12.44
C MET A 549 20.52 -2.40 11.08
N GLY A 550 19.48 -1.85 10.45
CA GLY A 550 19.57 -1.17 9.14
C GLY A 550 20.67 -0.10 9.04
N VAL A 551 20.96 0.61 10.13
CA VAL A 551 22.00 1.66 10.18
C VAL A 551 23.44 1.13 10.03
N TYR A 552 23.65 -0.18 10.24
CA TYR A 552 24.93 -0.88 10.09
C TYR A 552 25.04 -1.68 8.78
N LYS A 553 23.95 -1.82 8.00
CA LYS A 553 23.98 -2.61 6.76
C LYS A 553 24.90 -1.95 5.71
N PRO A 554 25.63 -2.73 4.89
CA PRO A 554 26.40 -2.20 3.77
C PRO A 554 25.47 -1.49 2.78
N LEU A 555 25.98 -0.45 2.12
CA LEU A 555 25.27 0.29 1.08
C LEU A 555 26.09 0.35 -0.22
N PRO A 556 25.45 0.35 -1.41
CA PRO A 556 26.15 0.34 -2.69
C PRO A 556 26.74 1.73 -2.98
N ARG A 557 27.93 2.00 -2.43
CA ARG A 557 28.62 3.29 -2.52
C ARG A 557 28.68 3.81 -3.96
N HIS A 558 29.05 2.95 -4.90
CA HIS A 558 29.20 3.29 -6.32
C HIS A 558 27.89 3.77 -6.96
N VAL A 559 26.74 3.25 -6.51
CA VAL A 559 25.41 3.66 -6.97
C VAL A 559 25.03 4.97 -6.30
N ILE A 560 25.19 5.08 -4.98
CA ILE A 560 24.76 6.27 -4.23
C ILE A 560 25.60 7.49 -4.61
N GLU A 561 26.91 7.35 -4.80
CA GLU A 561 27.76 8.46 -5.22
C GLU A 561 27.38 8.95 -6.62
N LYS A 562 26.94 8.06 -7.51
CA LYS A 562 26.53 8.38 -8.88
C LYS A 562 25.12 8.96 -8.97
N HIS A 563 24.16 8.36 -8.26
CA HIS A 563 22.73 8.67 -8.37
C HIS A 563 22.19 9.55 -7.23
N LYS A 564 22.99 9.81 -6.19
CA LYS A 564 22.61 10.65 -5.04
C LYS A 564 21.29 10.20 -4.42
N SER A 565 20.32 11.08 -4.25
CA SER A 565 19.00 10.77 -3.67
C SER A 565 18.18 9.79 -4.50
N ASP A 566 18.47 9.66 -5.80
CA ASP A 566 17.71 8.82 -6.73
C ASP A 566 18.21 7.38 -6.78
N TRP A 567 19.19 7.00 -5.96
CA TRP A 567 19.79 5.66 -5.94
C TRP A 567 18.79 4.54 -5.63
N THR A 568 17.67 4.86 -4.97
CA THR A 568 16.57 3.93 -4.68
C THR A 568 15.56 3.79 -5.84
N ASN A 569 15.76 4.50 -6.96
CA ASN A 569 14.94 4.31 -8.16
C ASN A 569 15.26 2.97 -8.80
N LEU A 570 14.22 2.22 -9.18
CA LEU A 570 14.33 0.83 -9.63
C LEU A 570 15.30 0.61 -10.80
N GLU A 571 15.47 1.60 -11.68
CA GLU A 571 16.38 1.51 -12.83
C GLU A 571 17.85 1.37 -12.43
N CYS A 572 18.23 1.90 -11.26
CA CYS A 572 19.61 1.91 -10.77
C CYS A 572 19.79 1.18 -9.43
N PHE A 573 18.69 0.82 -8.77
CA PHE A 573 18.70 0.20 -7.45
C PHE A 573 19.52 -1.10 -7.44
N GLN A 574 20.51 -1.14 -6.55
CA GLN A 574 21.31 -2.34 -6.30
C GLN A 574 21.15 -2.79 -4.86
N ASN A 575 21.04 -4.10 -4.68
CA ASN A 575 20.87 -4.71 -3.36
C ASN A 575 21.70 -6.00 -3.25
N ASN A 576 21.75 -6.62 -2.08
CA ASN A 576 22.59 -7.81 -1.82
C ASN A 576 21.88 -8.87 -0.95
N GLY A 577 20.57 -8.74 -0.73
CA GLY A 577 19.74 -9.69 0.00
C GLY A 577 19.28 -10.88 -0.85
N SER A 578 18.47 -11.74 -0.25
CA SER A 578 17.92 -12.97 -0.85
C SER A 578 16.96 -12.71 -2.01
N TYR A 579 16.40 -11.50 -2.10
CA TYR A 579 15.47 -11.09 -3.13
C TYR A 579 15.87 -9.76 -3.78
N LYS A 580 15.42 -9.56 -5.03
CA LYS A 580 15.51 -8.28 -5.75
C LYS A 580 14.12 -7.85 -6.22
N ILE A 581 13.90 -6.54 -6.32
CA ILE A 581 12.62 -6.00 -6.79
C ILE A 581 12.49 -6.28 -8.29
N ALA A 582 11.48 -7.07 -8.66
CA ALA A 582 11.13 -7.32 -10.06
C ALA A 582 10.18 -6.23 -10.59
N ARG A 583 9.23 -5.80 -9.76
CA ARG A 583 8.22 -4.80 -10.12
C ARG A 583 7.73 -4.05 -8.89
N TRP A 584 7.50 -2.75 -9.03
CA TRP A 584 6.88 -1.94 -7.97
C TRP A 584 5.79 -1.05 -8.57
N GLU A 585 4.55 -1.37 -8.25
CA GLU A 585 3.39 -0.54 -8.52
C GLU A 585 3.06 0.25 -7.25
N LYS A 586 3.47 1.53 -7.21
CA LYS A 586 3.37 2.37 -6.00
C LYS A 586 1.94 2.41 -5.46
N GLY A 587 1.78 1.95 -4.22
CA GLY A 587 0.48 1.91 -3.54
C GLY A 587 -0.43 0.75 -3.94
N VAL A 588 0.05 -0.19 -4.77
CA VAL A 588 -0.69 -1.39 -5.20
C VAL A 588 0.04 -2.65 -4.76
N LYS A 589 1.23 -2.92 -5.32
CA LYS A 589 2.01 -4.12 -5.00
C LYS A 589 3.50 -3.98 -5.29
N ILE A 590 4.28 -4.78 -4.58
CA ILE A 590 5.72 -4.97 -4.82
C ILE A 590 5.95 -6.45 -5.10
N VAL A 591 6.52 -6.76 -6.26
CA VAL A 591 6.90 -8.13 -6.62
C VAL A 591 8.40 -8.24 -6.48
N LEU A 592 8.82 -9.15 -5.62
CA LEU A 592 10.20 -9.56 -5.47
C LEU A 592 10.42 -10.88 -6.21
N GLN A 593 11.60 -11.02 -6.79
CA GLN A 593 12.09 -12.28 -7.35
C GLN A 593 13.36 -12.69 -6.63
N LYS A 594 13.57 -13.99 -6.49
CA LYS A 594 14.79 -14.57 -5.94
C LYS A 594 16.02 -13.91 -6.58
N ASN A 595 16.98 -13.55 -5.73
CA ASN A 595 18.25 -13.02 -6.19
C ASN A 595 19.25 -14.17 -6.38
N GLU A 596 19.47 -14.57 -7.63
CA GLU A 596 20.45 -15.63 -7.95
C GLU A 596 21.90 -15.25 -7.59
N MET A 597 22.18 -13.96 -7.31
CA MET A 597 23.48 -13.49 -6.84
C MET A 597 23.64 -13.52 -5.31
N TYR A 598 22.57 -13.84 -4.57
CA TYR A 598 22.64 -13.98 -3.12
C TYR A 598 23.59 -15.12 -2.76
N PHE A 599 24.42 -14.93 -1.73
CA PHE A 599 25.49 -15.88 -1.41
C PHE A 599 24.98 -17.29 -1.07
N ASP A 600 23.75 -17.38 -0.55
CA ASP A 600 23.08 -18.63 -0.21
C ASP A 600 21.81 -18.84 -1.05
N ALA A 601 21.85 -18.39 -2.31
CA ALA A 601 20.72 -18.52 -3.23
C ALA A 601 20.23 -19.97 -3.37
N THR A 602 21.09 -20.98 -3.17
CA THR A 602 20.69 -22.40 -3.23
C THR A 602 19.65 -22.78 -2.19
N ASN A 603 19.63 -22.13 -1.02
CA ASN A 603 18.66 -22.42 0.04
C ASN A 603 17.39 -21.55 -0.05
N VAL A 604 17.36 -20.56 -0.94
CA VAL A 604 16.16 -19.74 -1.18
C VAL A 604 15.19 -20.50 -2.09
N ASN A 605 14.12 -21.03 -1.49
CA ASN A 605 13.18 -21.94 -2.16
C ASN A 605 12.01 -21.24 -2.85
N ILE A 606 11.58 -20.07 -2.37
CA ILE A 606 10.42 -19.33 -2.91
C ILE A 606 10.90 -18.42 -4.04
N PRO A 607 10.52 -18.66 -5.31
CA PRO A 607 11.02 -17.88 -6.44
C PRO A 607 10.47 -16.46 -6.49
N ILE A 608 9.18 -16.27 -6.16
CA ILE A 608 8.49 -14.97 -6.24
C ILE A 608 7.79 -14.68 -4.91
N VAL A 609 7.93 -13.44 -4.44
CA VAL A 609 7.19 -12.91 -3.29
C VAL A 609 6.39 -11.70 -3.75
N ALA A 610 5.08 -11.70 -3.55
CA ALA A 610 4.21 -10.59 -3.89
C ALA A 610 3.67 -9.93 -2.61
N TYR A 611 4.06 -8.68 -2.38
CA TYR A 611 3.52 -7.83 -1.33
C TYR A 611 2.39 -6.97 -1.87
N PHE A 612 1.17 -7.15 -1.36
CA PHE A 612 -0.01 -6.38 -1.74
C PHE A 612 -0.27 -5.27 -0.73
N HIS A 613 -0.43 -4.03 -1.19
CA HIS A 613 -0.76 -2.91 -0.32
C HIS A 613 -2.25 -2.92 0.02
N ILE A 614 -2.58 -3.35 1.23
CA ILE A 614 -3.94 -3.53 1.74
C ILE A 614 -4.07 -2.76 3.05
N PRO A 615 -4.49 -1.47 3.01
CA PRO A 615 -4.60 -0.64 4.21
C PRO A 615 -5.59 -1.16 5.26
N SER A 616 -6.59 -1.95 4.84
CA SER A 616 -7.64 -2.48 5.72
C SER A 616 -7.34 -3.91 6.15
N SER A 617 -7.10 -4.12 7.44
CA SER A 617 -6.91 -5.47 8.01
C SER A 617 -8.11 -6.39 7.80
N LYS A 618 -9.33 -5.84 7.70
CA LYS A 618 -10.55 -6.62 7.41
C LYS A 618 -10.55 -7.15 5.97
N VAL A 619 -10.08 -6.34 5.01
CA VAL A 619 -9.90 -6.77 3.62
C VAL A 619 -8.80 -7.82 3.54
N ALA A 620 -7.67 -7.60 4.24
CA ALA A 620 -6.58 -8.57 4.27
C ALA A 620 -7.02 -9.92 4.88
N LEU A 621 -7.87 -9.92 5.93
CA LEU A 621 -8.48 -11.14 6.47
C LEU A 621 -9.36 -11.86 5.46
N ALA A 622 -10.24 -11.14 4.75
CA ALA A 622 -11.07 -11.73 3.71
C ALA A 622 -10.22 -12.30 2.55
N MET A 623 -9.13 -11.63 2.18
CA MET A 623 -8.20 -12.12 1.15
C MET A 623 -7.47 -13.37 1.62
N PHE A 624 -7.01 -13.44 2.87
CA PHE A 624 -6.43 -14.66 3.43
C PHE A 624 -7.43 -15.83 3.40
N GLN A 625 -8.67 -15.60 3.85
CA GLN A 625 -9.74 -16.61 3.84
C GLN A 625 -10.10 -17.10 2.43
N ASN A 626 -10.00 -16.21 1.43
CA ASN A 626 -10.18 -16.55 0.02
C ASN A 626 -8.92 -17.16 -0.63
N GLN A 627 -7.88 -17.44 0.15
CA GLN A 627 -6.58 -17.93 -0.32
C GLN A 627 -5.91 -16.99 -1.33
N ASP A 628 -6.19 -15.69 -1.29
CA ASP A 628 -5.52 -14.65 -2.07
C ASP A 628 -4.25 -14.14 -1.34
N LEU A 629 -4.11 -14.41 -0.04
CA LEU A 629 -2.89 -14.25 0.77
C LEU A 629 -2.48 -15.58 1.40
N ASP A 630 -1.18 -15.77 1.59
CA ASP A 630 -0.62 -16.96 2.24
C ASP A 630 -0.29 -16.72 3.72
N ILE A 631 -0.05 -15.47 4.12
CA ILE A 631 0.14 -15.08 5.52
C ILE A 631 -0.59 -13.77 5.78
N LEU A 632 -1.23 -13.66 6.94
CA LEU A 632 -1.74 -12.42 7.51
C LEU A 632 -1.27 -12.32 8.96
N GLY A 633 -0.76 -11.17 9.40
CA GLY A 633 -0.33 -10.97 10.78
C GLY A 633 0.70 -9.86 10.90
N ASP A 634 0.91 -9.37 12.13
CA ASP A 634 1.61 -8.13 12.51
C ASP A 634 2.68 -7.58 11.55
N ALA A 635 3.78 -8.30 11.32
CA ALA A 635 4.89 -7.83 10.46
C ALA A 635 4.44 -7.42 9.03
N PHE A 636 3.33 -8.00 8.57
CA PHE A 636 2.71 -7.75 7.28
C PHE A 636 1.50 -6.82 7.42
N SER A 637 0.44 -7.33 8.05
CA SER A 637 -0.79 -6.60 8.37
C SER A 637 -1.47 -7.27 9.57
N PRO A 638 -1.86 -6.54 10.62
CA PRO A 638 -2.43 -7.13 11.81
C PRO A 638 -3.79 -7.78 11.52
N ILE A 639 -4.11 -8.85 12.25
CA ILE A 639 -5.47 -9.43 12.28
C ILE A 639 -6.43 -8.40 12.94
N PRO A 640 -7.65 -8.19 12.41
CA PRO A 640 -8.65 -7.36 13.08
C PRO A 640 -8.87 -7.83 14.52
N SER A 641 -8.70 -6.92 15.48
CA SER A 641 -8.72 -7.28 16.91
C SER A 641 -10.04 -7.88 17.39
N ASP A 642 -11.16 -7.52 16.73
CA ASP A 642 -12.49 -8.08 16.97
C ASP A 642 -12.65 -9.53 16.48
N GLU A 643 -11.80 -9.98 15.55
CA GLU A 643 -11.84 -11.32 14.97
C GLU A 643 -10.93 -12.33 15.68
N ILE A 644 -9.92 -11.88 16.43
CA ILE A 644 -8.92 -12.75 17.08
C ILE A 644 -9.58 -13.83 17.95
N HIS A 645 -10.58 -13.47 18.76
CA HIS A 645 -11.29 -14.46 19.59
C HIS A 645 -12.02 -15.50 18.75
N ARG A 646 -12.68 -15.09 17.65
CA ARG A 646 -13.38 -16.04 16.76
C ARG A 646 -12.35 -16.98 16.11
N ILE A 647 -11.30 -16.41 15.50
CA ILE A 647 -10.24 -17.14 14.81
C ILE A 647 -9.58 -18.17 15.73
N SER A 648 -9.20 -17.76 16.94
CA SER A 648 -8.52 -18.64 17.91
C SER A 648 -9.41 -19.76 18.48
N THR A 649 -10.73 -19.71 18.30
CA THR A 649 -11.67 -20.68 18.88
C THR A 649 -12.41 -21.53 17.85
N THR A 650 -12.46 -21.11 16.59
CA THR A 650 -13.06 -21.90 15.51
C THR A 650 -12.07 -22.93 14.97
N GLN A 651 -12.47 -24.21 14.95
CA GLN A 651 -11.60 -25.34 14.61
C GLN A 651 -10.80 -25.13 13.31
N GLN A 652 -11.45 -24.69 12.24
CA GLN A 652 -10.81 -24.49 10.93
C GLN A 652 -9.73 -23.39 10.92
N ASP A 653 -9.99 -22.25 11.54
CA ASP A 653 -9.04 -21.12 11.57
C ASP A 653 -7.95 -21.35 12.63
N SER A 654 -8.25 -22.07 13.71
CA SER A 654 -7.33 -22.32 14.82
C SER A 654 -6.10 -23.13 14.45
N GLU A 655 -6.18 -23.98 13.42
CA GLU A 655 -5.04 -24.77 12.90
C GLU A 655 -4.02 -23.90 12.13
N MET A 656 -4.46 -22.76 11.61
CA MET A 656 -3.62 -21.80 10.88
C MET A 656 -3.18 -20.63 11.78
N TYR A 657 -3.69 -20.54 13.00
CA TYR A 657 -3.50 -19.40 13.88
C TYR A 657 -2.31 -19.60 14.82
N TYR A 658 -1.42 -18.62 14.83
CA TYR A 658 -0.25 -18.55 15.70
C TYR A 658 -0.35 -17.30 16.57
N GLN A 659 -0.09 -17.47 17.86
CA GLN A 659 0.06 -16.37 18.80
C GLN A 659 1.46 -16.43 19.38
N GLU A 660 2.26 -15.41 19.07
CA GLU A 660 3.69 -15.40 19.37
C GLU A 660 4.09 -14.17 20.20
N PRO A 661 5.19 -14.22 20.95
CA PRO A 661 5.77 -13.05 21.62
C PRO A 661 6.07 -11.94 20.60
N PHE A 662 5.63 -10.71 20.86
CA PHE A 662 6.12 -9.54 20.13
C PHE A 662 6.95 -8.69 21.07
N PHE A 663 8.19 -8.34 20.72
CA PHE A 663 9.18 -7.74 21.64
C PHE A 663 8.92 -6.27 21.96
N CYS A 664 7.68 -5.97 22.37
CA CYS A 664 7.18 -4.65 22.71
C CYS A 664 6.42 -4.65 24.03
N THR A 665 6.57 -3.56 24.79
CA THR A 665 5.82 -3.29 26.02
C THR A 665 4.91 -2.08 25.80
N LYS A 666 3.62 -2.21 26.11
CA LYS A 666 2.72 -1.06 26.19
C LYS A 666 2.84 -0.43 27.58
N ALA A 667 3.16 0.86 27.63
CA ALA A 667 3.30 1.58 28.89
C ALA A 667 2.88 3.06 28.81
N TYR A 668 2.58 3.63 29.98
CA TYR A 668 2.47 5.08 30.17
C TYR A 668 3.61 5.56 31.08
N ALA A 669 4.33 6.60 30.65
CA ALA A 669 5.35 7.23 31.49
C ALA A 669 4.78 8.44 32.23
N PHE A 670 5.33 8.73 33.41
CA PHE A 670 4.97 9.88 34.23
C PHE A 670 5.96 11.02 34.02
N ASN A 671 5.45 12.23 33.81
CA ASN A 671 6.28 13.43 33.80
C ASN A 671 6.58 13.89 35.24
N THR A 672 7.72 13.45 35.78
CA THR A 672 8.14 13.72 37.16
C THR A 672 8.40 15.20 37.45
N ARG A 673 8.44 16.07 36.43
CA ARG A 673 8.51 17.52 36.59
C ARG A 673 7.16 18.16 36.94
N ARG A 674 6.05 17.42 36.85
CA ARG A 674 4.69 17.96 37.05
C ARG A 674 4.04 17.46 38.33
N LYS A 675 3.61 18.40 39.17
CA LYS A 675 2.72 18.10 40.29
C LYS A 675 1.37 17.55 39.79
N PRO A 676 0.79 16.53 40.44
CA PRO A 676 1.26 15.84 41.64
C PRO A 676 2.07 14.55 41.35
N VAL A 677 2.34 14.25 40.07
CA VAL A 677 3.06 13.02 39.65
C VAL A 677 4.59 13.16 39.78
N ASP A 678 5.07 14.27 40.37
CA ASP A 678 6.41 14.45 40.89
C ASP A 678 6.68 13.54 42.10
N LYS A 679 5.64 13.25 42.90
CA LYS A 679 5.71 12.34 44.05
C LYS A 679 5.63 10.86 43.65
N PRO A 680 6.59 10.00 44.06
CA PRO A 680 6.53 8.57 43.81
C PRO A 680 5.26 7.90 44.31
N GLU A 681 4.76 8.29 45.49
CA GLU A 681 3.57 7.68 46.11
C GLU A 681 2.31 7.89 45.27
N VAL A 682 2.23 9.02 44.54
CA VAL A 682 1.12 9.30 43.61
C VAL A 682 1.22 8.41 42.38
N ARG A 683 2.43 8.23 41.82
CA ARG A 683 2.65 7.34 40.66
C ARG A 683 2.37 5.88 41.01
N GLN A 684 2.88 5.41 42.15
CA GLN A 684 2.63 4.08 42.69
C GLN A 684 1.13 3.85 42.92
N ALA A 685 0.42 4.80 43.54
CA ALA A 685 -1.03 4.69 43.74
C ALA A 685 -1.79 4.59 42.42
N ILE A 686 -1.43 5.41 41.42
CA ILE A 686 -2.04 5.34 40.07
C ILE A 686 -1.79 3.97 39.43
N SER A 687 -0.56 3.45 39.51
CA SER A 687 -0.18 2.14 38.96
C SER A 687 -0.89 0.96 39.65
N MET A 688 -1.01 1.01 40.98
CA MET A 688 -1.72 0.01 41.78
C MET A 688 -3.23 -0.01 41.50
N ALA A 689 -3.81 1.11 41.09
CA ALA A 689 -5.24 1.19 40.76
C ALA A 689 -5.57 0.65 39.36
N VAL A 690 -4.58 0.43 38.50
CA VAL A 690 -4.82 -0.12 37.15
C VAL A 690 -4.90 -1.64 37.20
N ASN A 691 -6.10 -2.19 36.96
CA ASN A 691 -6.30 -3.63 36.88
C ASN A 691 -5.88 -4.15 35.50
N ARG A 692 -4.60 -4.50 35.37
CA ARG A 692 -3.99 -5.00 34.12
C ARG A 692 -4.63 -6.30 33.64
N GLN A 693 -4.95 -7.22 34.55
CA GLN A 693 -5.61 -8.48 34.19
C GLN A 693 -6.99 -8.24 33.56
N LEU A 694 -7.77 -7.33 34.15
CA LEU A 694 -9.07 -6.96 33.60
C LEU A 694 -8.93 -6.20 32.28
N MET A 695 -7.92 -5.34 32.14
CA MET A 695 -7.60 -4.64 30.89
C MET A 695 -7.30 -5.62 29.77
N VAL A 696 -6.41 -6.59 29.99
CA VAL A 696 -6.05 -7.61 29.01
C VAL A 696 -7.29 -8.44 28.63
N LYS A 697 -8.03 -8.93 29.63
CA LYS A 697 -9.17 -9.82 29.42
C LYS A 697 -10.36 -9.15 28.72
N CYS A 698 -10.66 -7.89 29.06
CA CYS A 698 -11.90 -7.24 28.64
C CYS A 698 -11.70 -6.17 27.57
N VAL A 699 -10.51 -5.58 27.46
CA VAL A 699 -10.21 -4.46 26.57
C VAL A 699 -9.33 -4.89 25.40
N THR A 700 -8.18 -5.54 25.67
CA THR A 700 -7.26 -5.91 24.58
C THR A 700 -7.72 -7.16 23.83
N ARG A 701 -8.14 -8.20 24.56
CA ARG A 701 -8.73 -9.47 24.05
C ARG A 701 -7.88 -10.25 23.04
N GLY A 702 -6.62 -9.88 22.84
CA GLY A 702 -5.69 -10.54 21.92
C GLY A 702 -4.57 -11.27 22.65
N GLY A 703 -4.84 -11.92 23.78
CA GLY A 703 -3.84 -12.77 24.43
C GLY A 703 -2.59 -12.06 24.99
N GLN A 704 -2.57 -10.72 25.07
CA GLN A 704 -1.46 -9.95 25.64
C GLN A 704 -1.17 -10.38 27.08
N GLU A 705 0.08 -10.28 27.51
CA GLU A 705 0.50 -10.70 28.84
C GLU A 705 0.54 -9.51 29.80
N VAL A 706 0.19 -9.70 31.07
CA VAL A 706 0.28 -8.62 32.07
C VAL A 706 1.74 -8.23 32.26
N ALA A 707 2.04 -6.93 32.16
CA ALA A 707 3.37 -6.39 32.38
C ALA A 707 3.43 -5.61 33.70
N THR A 708 4.36 -5.99 34.57
CA THR A 708 4.74 -5.24 35.79
C THR A 708 6.14 -4.62 35.69
N THR A 709 6.96 -5.10 34.74
CA THR A 709 8.28 -4.57 34.38
C THR A 709 8.27 -3.98 32.97
N TYR A 710 9.28 -3.18 32.63
CA TYR A 710 9.31 -2.46 31.35
C TYR A 710 9.93 -3.28 30.22
N THR A 711 11.01 -3.99 30.50
CA THR A 711 11.72 -4.89 29.58
C THR A 711 10.93 -6.18 29.42
N ARG A 712 10.58 -6.53 28.19
CA ARG A 712 9.76 -7.71 27.89
C ARG A 712 10.59 -9.01 27.95
N PRO A 713 10.19 -10.04 28.73
CA PRO A 713 10.77 -11.38 28.60
C PRO A 713 10.49 -12.02 27.22
N PRO A 714 11.42 -12.82 26.66
CA PRO A 714 12.66 -13.34 27.25
C PRO A 714 13.93 -12.54 26.89
N ILE A 715 13.83 -11.26 26.50
CA ILE A 715 14.99 -10.42 26.18
C ILE A 715 16.07 -10.51 27.26
N PHE A 716 17.34 -10.52 26.85
CA PHE A 716 18.45 -10.61 27.79
C PHE A 716 18.35 -9.51 28.85
N GLY A 717 18.32 -9.90 30.13
CA GLY A 717 18.23 -8.98 31.25
C GLY A 717 16.80 -8.60 31.68
N ALA A 718 15.77 -9.07 30.96
CA ALA A 718 14.39 -8.96 31.42
C ALA A 718 14.19 -9.76 32.73
N VAL A 719 13.38 -9.21 33.63
CA VAL A 719 13.03 -9.90 34.88
C VAL A 719 11.88 -10.88 34.63
N PRO A 720 12.02 -12.16 35.00
CA PRO A 720 10.94 -13.14 34.87
C PRO A 720 9.70 -12.74 35.69
N PRO A 721 8.47 -12.92 35.18
CA PRO A 721 7.25 -12.57 35.90
C PRO A 721 7.11 -13.26 37.27
N GLU A 722 7.72 -14.43 37.44
CA GLU A 722 7.70 -15.24 38.67
C GLU A 722 8.37 -14.54 39.85
N GLU A 723 9.31 -13.63 39.58
CA GLU A 723 9.98 -12.82 40.61
C GLU A 723 9.07 -11.71 41.17
N LYS A 724 7.94 -11.43 40.52
CA LYS A 724 6.92 -10.45 40.97
C LYS A 724 7.46 -9.05 41.20
N ILE A 725 8.49 -8.63 40.46
CA ILE A 725 8.98 -7.25 40.46
C ILE A 725 7.98 -6.33 39.77
N GLY A 726 7.82 -5.14 40.32
CA GLY A 726 6.92 -4.11 39.82
C GLY A 726 5.56 -4.13 40.53
N ILE A 727 4.71 -3.18 40.15
CA ILE A 727 3.49 -2.89 40.91
C ILE A 727 2.31 -3.75 40.46
N ALA A 728 1.84 -4.59 41.38
CA ALA A 728 0.59 -5.34 41.24
C ALA A 728 -0.65 -4.47 41.50
N PHE A 729 -1.82 -4.97 41.07
CA PHE A 729 -3.10 -4.32 41.31
C PHE A 729 -3.51 -4.46 42.80
N ASP A 730 -3.56 -3.33 43.52
CA ASP A 730 -4.06 -3.24 44.89
C ASP A 730 -4.72 -1.87 45.14
N PRO A 731 -6.04 -1.73 44.91
CA PRO A 731 -6.74 -0.46 45.08
C PRO A 731 -6.84 -0.01 46.54
N ASN A 732 -6.64 -0.91 47.52
CA ASN A 732 -6.66 -0.55 48.93
C ASN A 732 -5.34 0.12 49.33
N ALA A 733 -4.21 -0.49 48.98
CA ALA A 733 -2.90 0.11 49.16
C ALA A 733 -2.77 1.43 48.39
N ALA A 734 -3.31 1.48 47.16
CA ALA A 734 -3.34 2.69 46.35
C ALA A 734 -4.02 3.87 47.06
N ARG A 735 -5.20 3.66 47.67
CA ARG A 735 -5.90 4.71 48.44
C ARG A 735 -5.12 5.16 49.67
N GLN A 736 -4.42 4.24 50.34
CA GLN A 736 -3.57 4.57 51.49
C GLN A 736 -2.36 5.41 51.08
N LEU A 737 -1.68 5.07 49.99
CA LEU A 737 -0.58 5.85 49.43
C LEU A 737 -1.04 7.24 49.00
N LEU A 738 -2.17 7.33 48.30
CA LEU A 738 -2.72 8.61 47.85
C LEU A 738 -3.11 9.51 49.04
N LYS A 739 -3.65 8.92 50.11
CA LYS A 739 -3.89 9.62 51.38
C LYS A 739 -2.59 10.13 52.01
N LYS A 740 -1.54 9.30 52.09
CA LYS A 740 -0.21 9.70 52.60
C LYS A 740 0.40 10.83 51.77
N ALA A 741 0.17 10.84 50.46
CA ALA A 741 0.64 11.89 49.55
C ALA A 741 -0.12 13.24 49.68
N GLY A 742 -1.19 13.28 50.48
CA GLY A 742 -2.02 14.47 50.74
C GLY A 742 -3.30 14.55 49.92
N TYR A 743 -3.67 13.48 49.19
CA TYR A 743 -4.78 13.46 48.23
C TYR A 743 -5.81 12.37 48.58
N ALA A 744 -6.25 12.34 49.84
CA ALA A 744 -7.22 11.35 50.32
C ALA A 744 -8.49 11.34 49.46
N ASN A 745 -8.86 10.17 48.93
CA ASN A 745 -10.00 10.00 48.00
C ASN A 745 -9.94 10.97 46.81
N GLY A 746 -8.77 11.22 46.23
CA GLY A 746 -8.59 12.11 45.08
C GLY A 746 -8.85 13.60 45.38
N ARG A 747 -9.20 13.98 46.61
CA ARG A 747 -9.44 15.37 46.98
C ARG A 747 -8.17 16.20 46.82
N HIS A 748 -8.33 17.43 46.31
CA HIS A 748 -7.24 18.36 45.99
C HIS A 748 -6.26 17.89 44.89
N LEU A 749 -6.48 16.72 44.28
CA LEU A 749 -5.69 16.25 43.17
C LEU A 749 -6.17 16.95 41.89
N PRO A 750 -5.31 17.66 41.13
CA PRO A 750 -5.72 18.34 39.91
C PRO A 750 -6.11 17.33 38.82
N VAL A 751 -6.91 17.76 37.84
CA VAL A 751 -7.26 16.90 36.71
C VAL A 751 -5.98 16.46 35.98
N LEU A 752 -5.71 15.16 36.00
CA LEU A 752 -4.57 14.58 35.31
C LEU A 752 -4.82 14.58 33.80
N ARG A 753 -3.77 14.60 33.01
CA ARG A 753 -3.85 14.61 31.53
C ARG A 753 -2.99 13.48 31.00
N LEU A 754 -3.59 12.56 30.27
CA LEU A 754 -2.93 11.43 29.62
C LEU A 754 -2.95 11.63 28.10
N ALA A 755 -1.78 11.78 27.48
CA ALA A 755 -1.67 11.78 26.02
C ALA A 755 -1.52 10.36 25.46
N TYR A 756 -2.28 10.06 24.41
CA TYR A 756 -2.21 8.78 23.70
C TYR A 756 -2.25 8.99 22.18
N LEU A 757 -1.64 8.06 21.44
CA LEU A 757 -1.67 8.09 19.97
C LEU A 757 -3.08 7.82 19.48
N LYS A 758 -3.68 8.74 18.72
CA LYS A 758 -5.05 8.66 18.23
C LYS A 758 -5.30 7.35 17.45
N SER A 759 -6.07 6.45 18.06
CA SER A 759 -6.70 5.28 17.45
C SER A 759 -7.80 4.75 18.38
N ASP A 760 -8.78 4.04 17.84
CA ASP A 760 -9.87 3.46 18.65
C ASP A 760 -9.33 2.50 19.72
N PHE A 761 -8.33 1.71 19.35
CA PHE A 761 -7.67 0.78 20.28
C PHE A 761 -7.01 1.52 21.45
N ASN A 762 -6.18 2.54 21.17
CA ASN A 762 -5.50 3.28 22.24
C ASN A 762 -6.48 4.11 23.07
N GLU A 763 -7.55 4.63 22.47
CA GLU A 763 -8.62 5.33 23.18
C GLU A 763 -9.30 4.40 24.19
N ASN A 764 -9.59 3.16 23.81
CA ASN A 764 -10.18 2.17 24.72
C ASN A 764 -9.26 1.82 25.89
N ILE A 765 -7.94 1.69 25.66
CA ILE A 765 -6.96 1.53 26.75
C ILE A 765 -6.95 2.75 27.68
N ALA A 766 -6.94 3.97 27.13
CA ALA A 766 -6.95 5.20 27.91
C ALA A 766 -8.26 5.36 28.72
N LYS A 767 -9.42 5.00 28.16
CA LYS A 767 -10.73 4.96 28.83
C LYS A 767 -10.78 3.92 29.95
N ALA A 768 -10.14 2.76 29.77
CA ALA A 768 -10.03 1.76 30.82
C ALA A 768 -9.22 2.28 32.01
N VAL A 769 -8.06 2.89 31.76
CA VAL A 769 -7.26 3.55 32.82
C VAL A 769 -8.06 4.68 33.48
N GLN A 770 -8.74 5.53 32.70
CA GLN A 770 -9.60 6.59 33.23
C GLN A 770 -10.69 6.03 34.16
N SER A 771 -11.34 4.93 33.76
CA SER A 771 -12.38 4.27 34.56
C SER A 771 -11.82 3.69 35.85
N PHE A 772 -10.67 3.02 35.81
CA PHE A 772 -10.02 2.46 36.99
C PHE A 772 -9.62 3.55 38.00
N LEU A 773 -9.01 4.64 37.54
CA LEU A 773 -8.63 5.74 38.44
C LEU A 773 -9.87 6.41 39.06
N ARG A 774 -10.95 6.58 38.29
CA ARG A 774 -12.20 7.12 38.82
C ARG A 774 -12.85 6.18 39.84
N GLN A 775 -12.92 4.89 39.53
CA GLN A 775 -13.59 3.90 40.38
C GLN A 775 -12.84 3.62 41.68
N TYR A 776 -11.52 3.46 41.61
CA TYR A 776 -10.73 3.00 42.77
C TYR A 776 -10.14 4.15 43.59
N LEU A 777 -9.87 5.31 42.99
CA LEU A 777 -9.20 6.43 43.66
C LEU A 777 -10.00 7.74 43.69
N ASP A 778 -11.15 7.80 43.00
CA ASP A 778 -11.89 9.04 42.74
C ASP A 778 -11.06 10.12 42.02
N VAL A 779 -10.07 9.70 41.23
CA VAL A 779 -9.17 10.59 40.49
C VAL A 779 -9.73 10.90 39.10
N SER A 780 -9.77 12.18 38.74
CA SER A 780 -10.19 12.64 37.42
C SER A 780 -9.02 12.63 36.43
N LEU A 781 -9.14 11.82 35.37
CA LEU A 781 -8.19 11.76 34.25
C LEU A 781 -8.83 12.30 32.97
N LYS A 782 -8.22 13.29 32.34
CA LYS A 782 -8.55 13.74 30.98
C LYS A 782 -7.64 13.04 29.97
N ILE A 783 -8.22 12.18 29.13
CA ILE A 783 -7.49 11.56 28.02
C ILE A 783 -7.41 12.55 26.85
N VAL A 784 -6.26 12.62 26.18
CA VAL A 784 -5.97 13.55 25.09
C VAL A 784 -5.42 12.76 23.90
N ALA A 785 -6.21 12.66 22.84
CA ALA A 785 -5.76 12.11 21.57
C ALA A 785 -4.77 13.07 20.91
N VAL A 786 -3.63 12.57 20.49
CA VAL A 786 -2.62 13.29 19.71
C VAL A 786 -2.21 12.47 18.49
N ASP A 787 -1.70 13.12 17.46
CA ASP A 787 -1.12 12.43 16.32
C ASP A 787 0.28 11.85 16.65
N LEU A 788 0.91 11.19 15.67
CA LEU A 788 2.23 10.59 15.85
C LEU A 788 3.28 11.61 16.27
N ARG A 789 3.27 12.80 15.66
CA ARG A 789 4.18 13.89 16.01
C ARG A 789 3.99 14.34 17.45
N GLY A 790 2.75 14.52 17.91
CA GLY A 790 2.46 14.89 19.29
C GLY A 790 2.94 13.85 20.32
N ILE A 791 2.96 12.56 19.98
CA ILE A 791 3.57 11.52 20.83
C ILE A 791 5.10 11.57 20.79
N ILE A 792 5.69 11.79 19.62
CA ILE A 792 7.15 11.96 19.49
C ILE A 792 7.60 13.17 20.32
N ASP A 793 6.91 14.30 20.22
CA ASP A 793 7.19 15.51 20.98
C ASP A 793 7.09 15.26 22.50
N ALA A 794 6.06 14.52 22.93
CA ALA A 794 5.92 14.13 24.34
C ALA A 794 7.06 13.21 24.83
N ASN A 795 7.68 12.44 23.95
CA ASN A 795 8.82 11.56 24.23
C ASN A 795 10.18 12.21 23.94
N SER A 796 10.22 13.46 23.48
CA SER A 796 11.46 14.14 23.08
C SER A 796 11.85 15.29 24.00
N GLY A 797 11.03 15.62 25.01
CA GLY A 797 11.32 16.72 25.92
C GLY A 797 10.22 17.02 26.93
N PRO A 798 10.26 18.19 27.59
CA PRO A 798 9.27 18.57 28.58
C PRO A 798 7.86 18.59 28.01
N SER A 799 7.02 17.69 28.53
CA SER A 799 5.64 17.53 28.08
C SER A 799 4.64 18.32 28.93
N GLN A 800 3.54 18.78 28.33
CA GLN A 800 2.43 19.39 29.07
C GLN A 800 1.54 18.36 29.80
N TYR A 801 1.72 17.07 29.51
CA TYR A 801 0.90 15.99 30.04
C TYR A 801 1.50 15.45 31.34
N HIS A 802 0.62 14.95 32.23
CA HIS A 802 1.06 14.28 33.46
C HIS A 802 1.51 12.85 33.15
N LEU A 803 0.80 12.19 32.22
CA LEU A 803 1.15 10.89 31.68
C LEU A 803 1.15 10.96 30.14
N PHE A 804 1.99 10.16 29.50
CA PHE A 804 2.00 10.02 28.05
C PHE A 804 2.35 8.59 27.64
N GLN A 805 1.84 8.17 26.49
CA GLN A 805 2.19 6.89 25.88
C GLN A 805 3.70 6.80 25.62
N SER A 806 4.33 5.79 26.22
CA SER A 806 5.79 5.58 26.21
C SER A 806 6.13 4.08 26.20
N GLY A 807 5.35 3.30 25.44
CA GLY A 807 5.73 1.93 25.12
C GLY A 807 6.97 1.87 24.24
N TRP A 808 7.64 0.71 24.20
CA TRP A 808 8.87 0.50 23.45
C TRP A 808 8.89 -0.88 22.81
N CYS A 809 9.61 -1.02 21.70
CA CYS A 809 9.87 -2.26 20.98
C CYS A 809 11.38 -2.46 20.88
N ALA A 810 11.84 -3.71 20.85
CA ALA A 810 13.25 -4.05 20.73
C ALA A 810 13.89 -3.49 19.45
N ASP A 811 14.97 -2.73 19.59
CA ASP A 811 15.90 -2.47 18.49
C ASP A 811 16.99 -3.55 18.43
N TYR A 812 17.41 -4.04 19.60
CA TYR A 812 18.31 -5.18 19.80
C TYR A 812 17.93 -5.92 21.11
N PRO A 813 18.19 -7.23 21.24
CA PRO A 813 17.65 -8.07 22.30
C PRO A 813 18.43 -7.98 23.62
N ASP A 814 18.64 -6.78 24.15
CA ASP A 814 19.30 -6.54 25.46
C ASP A 814 18.62 -5.42 26.27
N ALA A 815 18.42 -5.64 27.57
CA ALA A 815 17.77 -4.69 28.48
C ALA A 815 18.41 -3.28 28.49
N ASN A 816 19.66 -3.11 28.01
CA ASN A 816 20.24 -1.79 27.78
C ASN A 816 19.36 -0.90 26.88
N ASN A 817 18.74 -1.46 25.83
CA ASN A 817 17.86 -0.74 24.91
C ASN A 817 16.60 -0.20 25.60
N TRP A 818 16.06 -0.93 26.59
CA TRP A 818 14.87 -0.52 27.34
C TRP A 818 15.18 0.39 28.52
N LEU A 819 16.27 0.12 29.24
CA LEU A 819 16.55 0.76 30.53
C LEU A 819 17.49 1.95 30.38
N ASN A 820 18.69 1.74 29.82
CA ASN A 820 19.69 2.79 29.72
C ASN A 820 19.27 3.85 28.68
N GLU A 821 18.99 3.44 27.45
CA GLU A 821 18.72 4.36 26.34
C GLU A 821 17.42 5.17 26.51
N ARG A 822 16.48 4.68 27.34
CA ARG A 822 15.19 5.34 27.59
C ARG A 822 15.12 6.13 28.89
N PHE A 823 15.83 5.70 29.94
CA PHE A 823 15.66 6.26 31.29
C PHE A 823 16.95 6.78 31.93
N HIS A 824 18.14 6.53 31.37
CA HIS A 824 19.36 7.07 31.95
C HIS A 824 19.29 8.60 32.01
N PRO A 825 19.48 9.25 33.18
CA PRO A 825 19.14 10.66 33.36
C PRO A 825 20.00 11.62 32.54
N LYS A 826 21.19 11.17 32.12
CA LYS A 826 22.19 11.98 31.39
C LYS A 826 22.51 11.47 29.98
N GLU A 827 22.15 10.22 29.66
CA GLU A 827 22.48 9.61 28.36
C GLU A 827 21.27 9.37 27.49
N SER A 828 20.06 9.38 28.06
CA SER A 828 18.81 9.40 27.31
C SER A 828 18.32 10.84 27.09
N ILE A 829 17.32 10.99 26.22
CA ILE A 829 16.60 12.26 26.04
C ILE A 829 15.85 12.68 27.33
N ASN A 830 15.58 11.73 28.24
CA ASN A 830 14.91 11.92 29.52
C ASN A 830 13.64 12.80 29.45
N PRO A 831 12.62 12.41 28.64
CA PRO A 831 11.39 13.17 28.51
C PRO A 831 10.62 13.26 29.83
N MET A 832 10.73 12.25 30.70
CA MET A 832 10.10 12.20 32.04
C MET A 832 10.70 13.19 33.04
N GLY A 833 11.96 13.60 32.85
CA GLY A 833 12.69 14.46 33.79
C GLY A 833 13.06 13.79 35.09
N TRP A 834 13.17 12.48 35.06
CA TRP A 834 13.51 11.69 36.21
C TRP A 834 15.03 11.68 36.38
N ASP A 835 15.48 11.84 37.62
CA ASP A 835 16.89 11.72 37.99
C ASP A 835 17.00 10.81 39.20
N ASN A 836 17.74 9.71 39.03
CA ASN A 836 18.03 8.75 40.07
C ASN A 836 19.47 8.26 39.90
N SER A 837 20.32 8.62 40.86
CA SER A 837 21.75 8.32 40.82
C SER A 837 22.08 6.84 40.98
N GLU A 838 21.24 6.06 41.69
CA GLU A 838 21.44 4.61 41.83
C GLU A 838 21.17 3.93 40.48
N PHE A 839 20.03 4.21 39.86
CA PHE A 839 19.69 3.72 38.52
C PHE A 839 20.77 4.08 37.50
N ALA A 840 21.22 5.33 37.48
CA ALA A 840 22.30 5.77 36.59
C ALA A 840 23.57 4.93 36.78
N THR A 841 24.00 4.75 38.03
CA THR A 841 25.19 3.96 38.38
C THR A 841 25.04 2.50 37.95
N LEU A 842 23.86 1.89 38.18
CA LEU A 842 23.59 0.52 37.77
C LEU A 842 23.69 0.35 36.25
N MET A 843 23.12 1.28 35.48
CA MET A 843 23.18 1.24 34.01
C MET A 843 24.59 1.51 33.49
N ASP A 844 25.32 2.44 34.10
CA ASP A 844 26.72 2.74 33.78
C ASP A 844 27.63 1.53 33.95
N ILE A 845 27.39 0.72 34.99
CA ILE A 845 28.12 -0.54 35.21
C ILE A 845 27.61 -1.61 34.24
N ALA A 846 26.29 -1.81 34.14
CA ALA A 846 25.70 -2.90 33.36
C ALA A 846 26.05 -2.83 31.87
N LYS A 847 26.04 -1.63 31.28
CA LYS A 847 26.36 -1.43 29.85
C LYS A 847 27.84 -1.69 29.53
N ARG A 848 28.72 -1.68 30.53
CA ARG A 848 30.18 -1.88 30.41
C ARG A 848 30.64 -3.25 30.92
N HIS A 849 29.75 -4.03 31.51
CA HIS A 849 30.11 -5.33 32.06
C HIS A 849 29.97 -6.42 31.00
N THR A 850 30.85 -7.42 30.99
CA THR A 850 30.82 -8.53 30.01
C THR A 850 30.25 -9.81 30.60
N ASN A 851 30.35 -10.02 31.93
CA ASN A 851 29.74 -11.18 32.59
C ASN A 851 28.19 -11.08 32.54
N PRO A 852 27.50 -12.08 31.96
CA PRO A 852 26.06 -12.01 31.75
C PRO A 852 25.24 -12.02 33.05
N ASP A 853 25.67 -12.75 34.09
CA ASP A 853 24.93 -12.86 35.35
C ASP A 853 24.95 -11.54 36.13
N ILE A 854 26.11 -10.88 36.16
CA ILE A 854 26.24 -9.55 36.78
C ILE A 854 25.34 -8.54 36.08
N ARG A 855 25.30 -8.55 34.73
CA ARG A 855 24.41 -7.66 33.96
C ARG A 855 22.94 -7.90 34.29
N LYS A 856 22.50 -9.17 34.31
CA LYS A 856 21.13 -9.55 34.67
C LYS A 856 20.76 -9.06 36.08
N GLN A 857 21.64 -9.19 37.07
CA GLN A 857 21.40 -8.69 38.42
C GLN A 857 21.28 -7.15 38.48
N LEU A 858 22.13 -6.44 37.74
CA LEU A 858 22.07 -4.97 37.66
C LEU A 858 20.78 -4.49 36.98
N TYR A 859 20.39 -5.12 35.87
CA TYR A 859 19.13 -4.82 35.17
C TYR A 859 17.92 -5.14 36.03
N ARG A 860 17.93 -6.25 36.77
CA ARG A 860 16.88 -6.60 37.72
C ARG A 860 16.67 -5.51 38.77
N ARG A 861 17.76 -5.03 39.41
CA ARG A 861 17.67 -3.93 40.38
C ARG A 861 17.16 -2.63 39.74
N ALA A 862 17.59 -2.36 38.50
CA ALA A 862 17.15 -1.18 37.77
C ALA A 862 15.65 -1.23 37.43
N GLU A 863 15.10 -2.39 37.04
CA GLU A 863 13.66 -2.61 36.85
C GLU A 863 12.86 -2.38 38.13
N GLU A 864 13.35 -2.87 39.27
CA GLU A 864 12.73 -2.66 40.58
C GLU A 864 12.66 -1.16 40.92
N ILE A 865 13.76 -0.43 40.74
CA ILE A 865 13.75 1.04 40.93
C ILE A 865 12.76 1.70 39.96
N LEU A 866 12.81 1.35 38.68
CA LEU A 866 12.07 2.01 37.60
C LEU A 866 10.55 1.81 37.71
N CYS A 867 10.13 0.56 37.93
CA CYS A 867 8.73 0.12 37.86
C CYS A 867 8.05 0.02 39.23
N GLU A 868 8.82 -0.06 40.33
CA GLU A 868 8.30 -0.26 41.69
C GLU A 868 8.59 0.92 42.62
N GLU A 869 9.86 1.21 42.90
CA GLU A 869 10.24 2.22 43.90
C GLU A 869 9.96 3.65 43.41
N ALA A 870 10.49 4.00 42.24
CA ALA A 870 10.27 5.30 41.62
C ALA A 870 9.00 5.29 40.76
N CYS A 871 8.59 4.14 40.20
CA CYS A 871 7.41 3.99 39.34
C CYS A 871 7.29 5.13 38.31
N VAL A 872 8.36 5.35 37.53
CA VAL A 872 8.41 6.45 36.54
C VAL A 872 7.73 6.05 35.24
N VAL A 873 7.61 4.75 35.03
CA VAL A 873 6.82 4.14 33.97
C VAL A 873 5.83 3.17 34.59
N MET A 874 4.65 3.11 33.99
CA MET A 874 3.57 2.18 34.30
C MET A 874 3.41 1.22 33.11
N PRO A 875 4.12 0.08 33.12
CA PRO A 875 3.86 -1.00 32.18
C PRO A 875 2.41 -1.46 32.31
N LEU A 876 1.77 -1.78 31.19
CA LEU A 876 0.37 -2.24 31.14
C LEU A 876 0.30 -3.71 30.75
N TYR A 877 0.88 -4.03 29.59
CA TYR A 877 0.94 -5.38 29.04
C TYR A 877 2.11 -5.52 28.06
N PHE A 878 2.63 -6.73 27.96
CA PHE A 878 3.54 -7.13 26.89
C PHE A 878 2.73 -7.52 25.66
N GLN A 879 3.17 -7.08 24.47
CA GLN A 879 2.43 -7.31 23.23
C GLN A 879 2.65 -8.72 22.69
N THR A 880 1.64 -9.24 22.02
CA THR A 880 1.66 -10.51 21.29
C THR A 880 1.43 -10.23 19.82
N ALA A 881 2.10 -11.00 18.97
CA ALA A 881 1.85 -11.04 17.55
C ALA A 881 0.85 -12.15 17.23
N HIS A 882 0.05 -11.92 16.21
CA HIS A 882 -1.01 -12.82 15.76
C HIS A 882 -0.85 -13.04 14.27
N TYR A 883 -0.67 -14.30 13.89
CA TYR A 883 -0.55 -14.71 12.50
C TYR A 883 -1.59 -15.76 12.13
N LEU A 884 -2.06 -15.66 10.90
CA LEU A 884 -2.70 -16.72 10.16
C LEU A 884 -1.73 -17.13 9.05
N VAL A 885 -1.30 -18.38 9.04
CA VAL A 885 -0.32 -18.93 8.09
C VAL A 885 -0.98 -20.06 7.34
N ASN A 886 -1.04 -19.95 6.01
CA ASN A 886 -1.60 -20.97 5.16
C ASN A 886 -0.74 -22.25 5.27
N PRO A 887 -1.33 -23.46 5.42
CA PRO A 887 -0.59 -24.71 5.59
C PRO A 887 0.41 -25.03 4.48
N ARG A 888 0.25 -24.43 3.29
CA ARG A 888 1.20 -24.55 2.19
C ARG A 888 2.55 -23.89 2.47
N VAL A 889 2.61 -22.91 3.37
CA VAL A 889 3.86 -22.26 3.78
C VAL A 889 4.53 -23.14 4.82
N LYS A 890 5.71 -23.64 4.49
CA LYS A 890 6.51 -24.50 5.38
C LYS A 890 7.82 -23.82 5.75
N GLY A 891 8.38 -24.26 6.88
CA GLY A 891 9.55 -23.63 7.48
C GLY A 891 9.27 -22.24 8.06
N TRP A 892 7.99 -21.81 8.13
CA TRP A 892 7.62 -20.56 8.75
C TRP A 892 7.96 -20.57 10.24
N TYR A 893 8.50 -19.45 10.70
CA TYR A 893 8.72 -19.12 12.10
C TYR A 893 8.53 -17.61 12.29
N HIS A 894 8.36 -17.21 13.55
CA HIS A 894 8.16 -15.82 13.91
C HIS A 894 9.45 -15.17 14.41
N MET A 895 9.85 -14.08 13.76
CA MET A 895 10.82 -13.14 14.31
C MET A 895 10.11 -12.06 15.14
N ALA A 896 10.36 -12.03 16.45
CA ALA A 896 9.73 -11.07 17.37
C ALA A 896 10.26 -9.63 17.27
N MET A 897 11.34 -9.44 16.50
CA MET A 897 11.96 -8.17 16.18
C MET A 897 12.74 -8.32 14.85
N GLY A 898 13.06 -7.20 14.19
CA GLY A 898 13.62 -7.25 12.85
C GLY A 898 12.57 -7.64 11.80
N GLY A 899 13.02 -8.09 10.62
CA GLY A 899 12.15 -8.63 9.57
C GLY A 899 12.08 -10.15 9.62
N GLN A 900 11.15 -10.74 8.89
CA GLN A 900 11.02 -12.19 8.74
C GLN A 900 12.06 -12.73 7.75
N HIS A 901 12.48 -13.99 7.90
CA HIS A 901 13.49 -14.59 7.02
C HIS A 901 12.85 -15.47 5.94
N ILE A 902 12.18 -14.85 4.96
CA ILE A 902 11.49 -15.58 3.87
C ILE A 902 12.44 -16.53 3.12
N ARG A 903 13.73 -16.20 3.08
CA ARG A 903 14.81 -17.05 2.54
C ARG A 903 14.80 -18.49 3.08
N ASN A 904 14.27 -18.72 4.29
CA ASN A 904 14.23 -20.01 4.96
C ASN A 904 12.91 -20.76 4.79
N TRP A 905 11.93 -20.17 4.09
CA TRP A 905 10.60 -20.76 3.91
C TRP A 905 10.50 -21.47 2.56
N TYR A 906 9.51 -22.36 2.41
CA TYR A 906 9.19 -23.01 1.13
C TYR A 906 7.67 -23.23 1.00
N LEU A 907 7.21 -23.45 -0.24
CA LEU A 907 5.81 -23.71 -0.55
C LEU A 907 5.61 -25.18 -0.91
N GLU A 908 4.66 -25.84 -0.25
CA GLU A 908 4.12 -27.13 -0.67
C GLU A 908 2.89 -26.92 -1.56
N LYS A 909 2.59 -27.92 -2.41
CA LYS A 909 1.46 -27.89 -3.34
C LYS A 909 0.15 -28.23 -2.66
#